data_AF-A0A2K5RGV1-F1
#
_entry.id   AF-A0A2K5RGV1-F1
#
_cell.length_a   1.000
_cell.length_b   1.000
_cell.length_c   1.000
_cell.angle_alpha   90.00
_cell.angle_beta   90.00
_cell.angle_gamma   90.00
#
_symmetry.space_group_name_H-M   'P 1'
#
loop_
_entity.id
_entity.type
_entity.pdbx_description
1 polymer ?
#
loop_
_entity_poly.entity_id
_entity_poly.type
_entity_poly.pdbx_seq_one_letter_code
_entity_poly.pdbx_strand_id
1 'polypeptide(L)'
;MASSGPGPWLPLLPLLLLLLLLPPAASASDRPRGRDPVNPEKLLVITVATAETEGYLRFLRSAEFFNYTVRTLGLGEEWRGGDVARTVGGGQKVRWLKKEMEKYADREDMIIMFVDSYDVILAGGPSELLKKFVQSGSRLLFSAESFCWPEWGLAEQYPEVGTGKRFLNSGGFIGFATTIHHIVRQWKYKDDDDDQLFYTRLYLDPGLREKLGLNLDHKSRIFQNLNGALDEVVLKFDRNRVRIRNVAYDTLPVVVHGNGPTKLQLNYLGNYVPNGWTPEGGCGFCSRDRRTLPGGQPPPRVFLAVFVEQPTPFLPRFLQRLLLLDYPHDRITLFLHNNEVFHEPHIDDSWPQLQDHFAATKLVGPEEALSPGEARDMAMDMCRQDPECEFYFSLDADAVLTNPQTLRILIEENRKVIAPMLSRHGKLWSNFWGALSPDEYYARSEDYVELVQRKRVGVWNVPYISQAYVIRGETLRMELPQREVFSGSDTDPDMAFCKSFRDKGIFLHLSNQHEFGRLLATSRYDTEHLHPDLWQIFDNPVDWQEQYIHENYSRALEGEGIVEQPCPDVYWFPLLSEQMCDELVEEMEHYGQWSGGRHEDSRLAGGYENVPTVDIHMKQVGYEDQWLQLLRTYVGPMTESLFPGYHTKARAVMNFVVRYRPDEQPSLRPHHDSSTFTLNVALNHKGLDYEGGGCRFLRYDCVISSPRKGWALLHPGRLTHYHEGLPTTRGTRYIMVSFVDP
;
A
#
# COMPACT_ATOMS: atom_id res chain seq x y z
N MET A 1 1.96 -22.50 77.21
CA MET A 1 2.26 -21.19 76.61
C MET A 1 1.09 -20.87 75.67
N ALA A 2 -0.03 -20.40 76.22
CA ALA A 2 -0.54 -19.01 76.22
C ALA A 2 -0.95 -18.54 74.80
N SER A 3 -2.20 -18.19 74.44
CA SER A 3 -3.45 -17.96 75.20
C SER A 3 -4.71 -18.07 74.31
N SER A 4 -5.77 -18.72 74.86
CA SER A 4 -7.23 -18.57 74.68
C SER A 4 -7.94 -18.71 73.30
N GLY A 5 -8.71 -19.80 73.12
CA GLY A 5 -9.81 -19.99 72.13
C GLY A 5 -11.21 -19.67 72.72
N PRO A 6 -12.34 -20.33 72.34
CA PRO A 6 -12.71 -21.14 71.16
C PRO A 6 -14.09 -20.73 70.50
N GLY A 7 -14.48 -21.34 69.36
CA GLY A 7 -15.79 -21.16 68.65
C GLY A 7 -16.97 -21.92 69.29
N PRO A 8 -17.95 -22.53 68.57
CA PRO A 8 -18.60 -22.30 67.24
C PRO A 8 -20.16 -22.09 67.32
N TRP A 9 -20.93 -22.22 66.21
CA TRP A 9 -22.25 -22.91 66.02
C TRP A 9 -23.15 -22.32 64.88
N LEU A 10 -23.75 -23.21 64.07
CA LEU A 10 -24.77 -23.01 63.00
C LEU A 10 -26.18 -22.66 63.57
N PRO A 11 -27.17 -22.10 62.80
CA PRO A 11 -28.18 -22.95 62.11
C PRO A 11 -29.01 -22.36 60.90
N LEU A 12 -29.59 -23.29 60.12
CA LEU A 12 -30.92 -23.45 59.46
C LEU A 12 -31.91 -22.27 59.15
N LEU A 13 -32.57 -22.37 57.97
CA LEU A 13 -33.84 -21.77 57.43
C LEU A 13 -35.11 -22.05 58.31
N PRO A 14 -36.39 -21.55 58.11
CA PRO A 14 -37.12 -21.13 56.87
C PRO A 14 -38.32 -20.08 56.97
N LEU A 15 -38.97 -19.81 55.82
CA LEU A 15 -40.41 -19.53 55.48
C LEU A 15 -41.42 -18.71 56.35
N LEU A 16 -42.04 -17.71 55.67
CA LEU A 16 -43.49 -17.46 55.42
C LEU A 16 -44.41 -16.60 56.35
N LEU A 17 -45.37 -15.94 55.66
CA LEU A 17 -46.59 -15.18 56.04
C LEU A 17 -46.44 -13.71 56.50
N LEU A 18 -47.37 -12.76 56.25
CA LEU A 18 -48.43 -12.49 55.25
C LEU A 18 -49.16 -11.21 55.75
N LEU A 19 -49.59 -10.31 54.86
CA LEU A 19 -50.83 -9.49 54.93
C LEU A 19 -51.01 -8.39 56.01
N LEU A 20 -51.03 -7.11 55.58
CA LEU A 20 -52.25 -6.30 55.33
C LEU A 20 -51.92 -4.79 55.19
N LEU A 21 -52.40 -4.16 54.12
CA LEU A 21 -53.07 -2.84 54.00
C LEU A 21 -52.84 -2.20 52.62
N LEU A 22 -53.86 -2.27 51.75
CA LEU A 22 -54.07 -1.42 50.55
C LEU A 22 -54.61 -0.04 50.99
N PRO A 23 -54.28 1.08 50.29
CA PRO A 23 -55.15 1.65 49.22
C PRO A 23 -54.39 2.50 48.15
N PRO A 24 -55.04 3.18 47.17
CA PRO A 24 -56.21 2.87 46.34
C PRO A 24 -55.91 2.89 44.81
N ALA A 25 -56.93 2.57 44.00
CA ALA A 25 -56.92 2.63 42.53
C ALA A 25 -57.36 4.00 41.95
N ALA A 26 -57.02 4.22 40.66
CA ALA A 26 -57.30 5.34 39.73
C ALA A 26 -56.28 6.52 39.78
N SER A 27 -55.69 6.99 38.66
CA SER A 27 -56.28 7.23 37.34
C SER A 27 -55.56 6.58 36.16
N ALA A 28 -56.36 6.13 35.20
CA ALA A 28 -55.96 5.82 33.84
C ALA A 28 -56.02 7.10 32.99
N SER A 29 -54.92 7.86 32.93
CA SER A 29 -54.71 8.89 31.90
C SER A 29 -53.24 9.35 31.93
N ASP A 30 -52.37 8.58 31.28
CA ASP A 30 -51.20 9.06 30.52
C ASP A 30 -50.35 7.86 30.09
N ARG A 31 -50.90 7.09 29.15
CA ARG A 31 -50.05 6.32 28.23
C ARG A 31 -49.58 7.32 27.16
N PRO A 32 -48.27 7.44 26.86
CA PRO A 32 -47.86 8.07 25.62
C PRO A 32 -48.55 7.28 24.50
N ARG A 33 -49.36 7.96 23.68
CA ARG A 33 -50.09 7.35 22.57
C ARG A 33 -49.17 6.40 21.81
N GLY A 34 -49.47 5.12 21.86
CA GLY A 34 -48.88 4.13 20.98
C GLY A 34 -49.14 4.57 19.55
N ARG A 35 -48.07 4.94 18.85
CA ARG A 35 -48.03 4.83 17.40
C ARG A 35 -47.38 3.50 17.13
N ASP A 36 -48.09 2.63 16.42
CA ASP A 36 -47.51 1.40 15.88
C ASP A 36 -46.19 1.73 15.16
N PRO A 37 -45.19 0.82 15.18
CA PRO A 37 -43.95 1.04 14.46
C PRO A 37 -44.26 1.32 12.99
N VAL A 38 -43.77 2.45 12.47
CA VAL A 38 -44.01 2.84 11.08
C VAL A 38 -43.45 1.75 10.17
N ASN A 39 -44.29 1.22 9.28
CA ASN A 39 -43.91 0.13 8.38
C ASN A 39 -42.76 0.60 7.46
N PRO A 40 -41.59 -0.07 7.45
CA PRO A 40 -40.48 0.23 6.53
C PRO A 40 -40.86 0.25 5.05
N GLU A 41 -41.88 -0.49 4.63
CA GLU A 41 -42.39 -0.47 3.24
C GLU A 41 -42.99 0.88 2.82
N LYS A 42 -43.27 1.76 3.79
CA LYS A 42 -43.76 3.13 3.56
C LYS A 42 -42.63 4.15 3.45
N LEU A 43 -41.37 3.73 3.60
CA LEU A 43 -40.20 4.57 3.38
C LEU A 43 -39.70 4.44 1.94
N LEU A 44 -39.52 5.58 1.28
CA LEU A 44 -38.83 5.67 -0.01
C LEU A 44 -37.62 6.59 0.10
N VAL A 45 -36.45 6.11 -0.28
CA VAL A 45 -35.25 6.95 -0.42
C VAL A 45 -35.23 7.49 -1.84
N ILE A 46 -35.18 8.81 -2.01
CA ILE A 46 -35.03 9.46 -3.31
C ILE A 46 -33.64 10.09 -3.36
N THR A 47 -32.94 9.91 -4.47
CA THR A 47 -31.65 10.54 -4.70
C THR A 47 -31.53 11.00 -6.15
N VAL A 48 -30.48 11.76 -6.45
CA VAL A 48 -30.14 12.22 -7.80
C VAL A 48 -28.77 11.67 -8.17
N ALA A 49 -28.67 11.14 -9.39
CA ALA A 49 -27.42 10.77 -10.04
C ALA A 49 -27.61 10.91 -11.54
N THR A 50 -26.70 11.60 -12.23
CA THR A 50 -26.72 11.72 -13.69
C THR A 50 -25.96 10.59 -14.39
N ALA A 51 -24.96 10.02 -13.69
CA ALA A 51 -24.18 8.89 -14.14
C ALA A 51 -23.97 7.88 -12.99
N GLU A 52 -23.67 6.63 -13.35
CA GLU A 52 -23.35 5.57 -12.39
C GLU A 52 -21.88 5.66 -11.94
N THR A 53 -21.57 6.71 -11.19
CA THR A 53 -20.23 6.95 -10.64
C THR A 53 -19.88 5.95 -9.54
N GLU A 54 -18.59 5.79 -9.21
CA GLU A 54 -18.16 4.90 -8.12
C GLU A 54 -18.71 5.34 -6.76
N GLY A 55 -18.89 6.65 -6.56
CA GLY A 55 -19.59 7.23 -5.40
C GLY A 55 -21.06 6.82 -5.32
N TYR A 56 -21.81 6.93 -6.43
CA TYR A 56 -23.19 6.49 -6.51
C TYR A 56 -23.34 4.98 -6.27
N LEU A 57 -22.46 4.17 -6.87
CA LEU A 57 -22.47 2.72 -6.67
C LEU A 57 -22.12 2.35 -5.22
N ARG A 58 -21.22 3.09 -4.56
CA ARG A 58 -20.95 2.94 -3.11
C ARG A 58 -22.19 3.25 -2.28
N PHE A 59 -22.91 4.33 -2.61
CA PHE A 59 -24.18 4.66 -1.98
C PHE A 59 -25.20 3.52 -2.14
N LEU A 60 -25.44 3.04 -3.36
CA LEU A 60 -26.39 1.94 -3.61
C LEU A 60 -26.04 0.67 -2.84
N ARG A 61 -24.76 0.25 -2.85
CA ARG A 61 -24.32 -0.93 -2.07
C ARG A 61 -24.63 -0.79 -0.58
N SER A 62 -24.44 0.40 -0.02
CA SER A 62 -24.79 0.67 1.39
C SER A 62 -26.32 0.63 1.63
N ALA A 63 -27.11 1.06 0.65
CA ALA A 63 -28.57 1.05 0.73
C ALA A 63 -29.15 -0.37 0.62
N GLU A 64 -28.64 -1.16 -0.33
CA GLU A 64 -28.99 -2.56 -0.53
C GLU A 64 -28.65 -3.41 0.69
N PHE A 65 -27.50 -3.17 1.34
CA PHE A 65 -27.11 -3.87 2.56
C PHE A 65 -28.18 -3.80 3.68
N PHE A 66 -28.90 -2.68 3.75
CA PHE A 66 -29.96 -2.46 4.73
C PHE A 66 -31.38 -2.66 4.17
N ASN A 67 -31.51 -3.14 2.93
CA ASN A 67 -32.78 -3.31 2.22
C ASN A 67 -33.60 -2.01 2.09
N TYR A 68 -32.95 -0.88 1.81
CA TYR A 68 -33.66 0.34 1.43
C TYR A 68 -34.24 0.23 0.02
N THR A 69 -35.42 0.79 -0.20
CA THR A 69 -35.95 1.04 -1.55
C THR A 69 -35.48 2.41 -2.01
N VAL A 70 -34.65 2.45 -3.07
CA VAL A 70 -34.07 3.67 -3.62
C VAL A 70 -34.69 4.01 -4.97
N ARG A 71 -35.05 5.28 -5.16
CA ARG A 71 -35.47 5.86 -6.43
C ARG A 71 -34.45 6.90 -6.86
N THR A 72 -33.69 6.57 -7.90
CA THR A 72 -32.72 7.49 -8.51
C THR A 72 -33.40 8.34 -9.58
N LEU A 73 -33.15 9.64 -9.55
CA LEU A 73 -33.63 10.62 -10.53
C LEU A 73 -32.44 11.15 -11.35
N GLY A 74 -32.69 11.42 -12.64
CA GLY A 74 -31.73 12.09 -13.53
C GLY A 74 -30.72 11.19 -14.22
N LEU A 75 -30.75 9.87 -14.06
CA LEU A 75 -29.81 8.97 -14.75
C LEU A 75 -29.93 9.11 -16.27
N GLY A 76 -28.80 9.33 -16.94
CA GLY A 76 -28.72 9.56 -18.39
C GLY A 76 -29.03 10.99 -18.82
N GLU A 77 -29.46 11.86 -17.90
CA GLU A 77 -29.64 13.28 -18.17
C GLU A 77 -28.33 14.04 -17.98
N GLU A 78 -28.14 15.11 -18.76
CA GLU A 78 -27.04 16.04 -18.59
C GLU A 78 -27.18 16.82 -17.28
N TRP A 79 -26.07 16.95 -16.52
CA TRP A 79 -26.03 17.79 -15.33
C TRP A 79 -25.96 19.27 -15.71
N ARG A 80 -27.00 20.02 -15.31
CA ARG A 80 -27.15 21.46 -15.51
C ARG A 80 -27.17 22.25 -14.20
N GLY A 81 -26.83 21.59 -13.10
CA GLY A 81 -26.83 22.19 -11.77
C GLY A 81 -25.60 23.04 -11.43
N GLY A 82 -24.74 23.35 -12.40
CA GLY A 82 -23.49 24.09 -12.17
C GLY A 82 -22.36 23.24 -11.57
N ASP A 83 -21.19 23.84 -11.34
CA ASP A 83 -20.04 23.18 -10.72
C ASP A 83 -20.17 23.19 -9.19
N VAL A 84 -21.00 22.28 -8.67
CA VAL A 84 -21.30 22.15 -7.24
C VAL A 84 -20.10 21.73 -6.38
N ALA A 85 -18.99 21.32 -7.00
CA ALA A 85 -17.75 21.06 -6.27
C ALA A 85 -16.99 22.37 -5.94
N ARG A 86 -17.20 23.43 -6.74
CA ARG A 86 -16.49 24.71 -6.61
C ARG A 86 -17.37 25.87 -6.14
N THR A 87 -18.64 25.89 -6.54
CA THR A 87 -19.55 27.02 -6.31
C THR A 87 -20.95 26.55 -5.88
N VAL A 88 -21.85 27.51 -5.66
CA VAL A 88 -23.29 27.26 -5.48
C VAL A 88 -23.93 26.55 -6.68
N GLY A 89 -25.07 25.89 -6.45
CA GLY A 89 -25.86 25.26 -7.52
C GLY A 89 -26.76 24.13 -7.04
N GLY A 90 -27.02 23.15 -7.92
CA GLY A 90 -27.77 21.95 -7.58
C GLY A 90 -29.30 22.07 -7.67
N GLY A 91 -29.84 23.21 -8.08
CA GLY A 91 -31.28 23.44 -8.26
C GLY A 91 -31.99 22.44 -9.17
N GLN A 92 -31.28 21.85 -10.13
CA GLN A 92 -31.76 20.74 -10.97
C GLN A 92 -32.28 19.57 -10.13
N LYS A 93 -31.64 19.28 -8.99
CA LYS A 93 -32.10 18.25 -8.04
C LYS A 93 -33.50 18.56 -7.52
N VAL A 94 -33.74 19.82 -7.14
CA VAL A 94 -35.03 20.27 -6.62
C VAL A 94 -36.10 20.24 -7.71
N ARG A 95 -35.77 20.62 -8.96
CA ARG A 95 -36.69 20.50 -10.10
C ARG A 95 -37.13 19.06 -10.33
N TRP A 96 -36.19 18.11 -10.37
CA TRP A 96 -36.51 16.70 -10.53
C TRP A 96 -37.30 16.15 -9.36
N LEU A 97 -36.90 16.47 -8.13
CA LEU A 97 -37.61 16.05 -6.92
C LEU A 97 -39.03 16.61 -6.89
N LYS A 98 -39.23 17.89 -7.25
CA LYS A 98 -40.55 18.50 -7.40
C LYS A 98 -41.44 17.69 -8.33
N LYS A 99 -40.92 17.33 -9.51
CA LYS A 99 -41.68 16.56 -10.51
C LYS A 99 -42.03 15.17 -10.01
N GLU A 100 -41.09 14.48 -9.35
CA GLU A 100 -41.34 13.17 -8.76
C GLU A 100 -42.37 13.25 -7.62
N MET A 101 -42.33 14.33 -6.85
CA MET A 101 -43.19 14.50 -5.69
C MET A 101 -44.67 14.75 -6.01
N GLU A 102 -45.00 15.12 -7.24
CA GLU A 102 -46.40 15.21 -7.70
C GLU A 102 -47.15 13.87 -7.55
N LYS A 103 -46.46 12.74 -7.66
CA LYS A 103 -47.06 11.39 -7.53
C LYS A 103 -47.50 11.06 -6.10
N TYR A 104 -46.92 11.73 -5.11
CA TYR A 104 -47.11 11.43 -3.70
C TYR A 104 -47.70 12.61 -2.91
N ALA A 105 -48.25 13.61 -3.63
CA ALA A 105 -48.77 14.85 -3.06
C ALA A 105 -49.84 14.63 -1.97
N ASP A 106 -50.62 13.56 -2.09
CA ASP A 106 -51.73 13.21 -1.18
C ASP A 106 -51.41 11.97 -0.30
N ARG A 107 -50.17 11.47 -0.32
CA ARG A 107 -49.76 10.25 0.41
C ARG A 107 -49.28 10.56 1.81
N GLU A 108 -50.22 10.76 2.74
CA GLU A 108 -49.91 11.04 4.16
C GLU A 108 -49.23 9.88 4.89
N ASP A 109 -49.40 8.65 4.40
CA ASP A 109 -48.84 7.43 4.96
C ASP A 109 -47.38 7.18 4.56
N MET A 110 -46.86 7.93 3.57
CA MET A 110 -45.51 7.75 3.04
C MET A 110 -44.51 8.70 3.69
N ILE A 111 -43.34 8.16 4.02
CA ILE A 111 -42.18 8.92 4.45
C ILE A 111 -41.14 8.85 3.34
N ILE A 112 -40.58 9.99 2.99
CA ILE A 112 -39.53 10.10 1.99
C ILE A 112 -38.30 10.68 2.63
N MET A 113 -37.16 10.04 2.35
CA MET A 113 -35.85 10.61 2.64
C MET A 113 -35.19 11.00 1.33
N PHE A 114 -34.86 12.28 1.18
CA PHE A 114 -33.97 12.72 0.12
C PHE A 114 -32.54 12.76 0.63
N VAL A 115 -31.60 12.24 -0.16
CA VAL A 115 -30.16 12.37 0.10
C VAL A 115 -29.41 12.55 -1.23
N ASP A 116 -28.25 13.20 -1.19
CA ASP A 116 -27.28 13.11 -2.27
C ASP A 116 -26.72 11.67 -2.40
N SER A 117 -26.01 11.36 -3.48
CA SER A 117 -25.54 9.99 -3.75
C SER A 117 -24.04 9.83 -3.98
N TYR A 118 -23.37 10.81 -4.60
CA TYR A 118 -21.95 10.66 -4.95
C TYR A 118 -21.06 10.63 -3.69
N ASP A 119 -21.49 11.32 -2.64
CA ASP A 119 -20.78 11.54 -1.39
C ASP A 119 -21.65 11.24 -0.17
N VAL A 120 -22.49 10.21 -0.27
CA VAL A 120 -23.28 9.71 0.85
C VAL A 120 -23.12 8.20 1.01
N ILE A 121 -23.08 7.74 2.26
CA ILE A 121 -23.21 6.32 2.61
C ILE A 121 -24.23 6.12 3.73
N LEU A 122 -24.97 5.01 3.68
CA LEU A 122 -25.93 4.62 4.71
C LEU A 122 -25.26 3.70 5.73
N ALA A 123 -25.41 4.03 7.01
CA ALA A 123 -24.79 3.37 8.16
C ALA A 123 -25.80 2.73 9.12
N GLY A 124 -27.11 2.87 8.87
CA GLY A 124 -28.18 2.27 9.67
C GLY A 124 -29.39 1.90 8.84
N GLY A 125 -30.19 0.94 9.33
CA GLY A 125 -31.33 0.41 8.58
C GLY A 125 -32.64 1.20 8.70
N PRO A 126 -33.63 0.94 7.82
CA PRO A 126 -34.88 1.68 7.74
C PRO A 126 -35.64 1.77 9.07
N SER A 127 -35.69 0.69 9.83
CA SER A 127 -36.41 0.64 11.11
C SER A 127 -35.81 1.58 12.16
N GLU A 128 -34.48 1.72 12.20
CA GLU A 128 -33.80 2.67 13.09
C GLU A 128 -34.04 4.11 12.64
N LEU A 129 -33.95 4.36 11.33
CA LEU A 129 -34.21 5.66 10.73
C LEU A 129 -35.62 6.17 11.09
N LEU A 130 -36.64 5.36 10.82
CA LEU A 130 -38.03 5.70 11.09
C LEU A 130 -38.30 5.90 12.58
N LYS A 131 -37.72 5.06 13.44
CA LYS A 131 -37.81 5.24 14.90
C LYS A 131 -37.27 6.60 15.33
N LYS A 132 -36.09 6.98 14.85
CA LYS A 132 -35.46 8.27 15.17
C LYS A 132 -36.24 9.45 14.59
N PHE A 133 -36.76 9.32 13.37
CA PHE A 133 -37.60 10.35 12.76
C PHE A 133 -38.88 10.58 13.58
N VAL A 134 -39.58 9.52 13.99
CA VAL A 134 -40.77 9.64 14.87
C VAL A 134 -40.41 10.26 16.22
N GLN A 135 -39.26 9.88 16.81
CA GLN A 135 -38.76 10.46 18.06
C GLN A 135 -38.43 11.95 17.96
N SER A 136 -38.09 12.45 16.76
CA SER A 136 -37.84 13.88 16.56
C SER A 136 -39.11 14.73 16.71
N GLY A 137 -40.30 14.14 16.54
CA GLY A 137 -41.57 14.86 16.49
C GLY A 137 -41.75 15.75 15.25
N SER A 138 -40.77 15.79 14.36
CA SER A 138 -40.80 16.61 13.14
C SER A 138 -41.71 16.01 12.07
N ARG A 139 -42.22 16.85 11.18
CA ARG A 139 -42.87 16.40 9.94
C ARG A 139 -41.93 16.41 8.74
N LEU A 140 -40.91 17.26 8.78
CA LEU A 140 -39.83 17.32 7.82
C LEU A 140 -38.56 17.78 8.54
N LEU A 141 -37.64 16.83 8.70
CA LEU A 141 -36.38 16.99 9.41
C LEU A 141 -35.24 17.09 8.39
N PHE A 142 -34.60 18.26 8.34
CA PHE A 142 -33.38 18.47 7.57
C PHE A 142 -32.14 18.06 8.35
N SER A 143 -31.09 17.71 7.64
CA SER A 143 -29.76 17.60 8.22
C SER A 143 -29.27 18.98 8.69
N ALA A 144 -28.41 18.97 9.71
CA ALA A 144 -27.83 20.18 10.27
C ALA A 144 -26.31 20.21 10.05
N GLU A 145 -25.73 21.40 9.91
CA GLU A 145 -24.29 21.60 9.74
C GLU A 145 -23.73 22.79 10.53
N SER A 146 -22.40 22.89 10.56
CA SER A 146 -21.67 23.91 11.31
C SER A 146 -21.70 25.29 10.65
N PHE A 147 -21.88 25.38 9.32
CA PHE A 147 -21.74 26.61 8.56
C PHE A 147 -23.08 27.12 8.02
N CYS A 148 -23.31 28.43 8.09
CA CYS A 148 -24.44 29.08 7.42
C CYS A 148 -24.03 29.39 5.98
N TRP A 149 -24.35 28.49 5.05
CA TRP A 149 -23.96 28.58 3.65
C TRP A 149 -25.20 28.50 2.73
N PRO A 150 -25.24 29.23 1.59
CA PRO A 150 -24.19 30.12 1.06
C PRO A 150 -24.20 31.54 1.65
N GLU A 151 -25.35 32.01 2.13
CA GLU A 151 -25.51 33.36 2.68
C GLU A 151 -25.26 33.37 4.20
N TRP A 152 -24.03 33.63 4.62
CA TRP A 152 -23.65 33.64 6.05
C TRP A 152 -24.41 34.66 6.90
N GLY A 153 -24.86 35.77 6.29
CA GLY A 153 -25.65 36.80 6.96
C GLY A 153 -27.04 36.35 7.42
N LEU A 154 -27.51 35.18 6.96
CA LEU A 154 -28.77 34.60 7.42
C LEU A 154 -28.68 33.93 8.80
N ALA A 155 -27.46 33.78 9.35
CA ALA A 155 -27.23 33.09 10.62
C ALA A 155 -28.05 33.65 11.79
N GLU A 156 -28.25 34.97 11.84
CA GLU A 156 -29.03 35.64 12.90
C GLU A 156 -30.52 35.27 12.89
N GLN A 157 -31.05 34.86 11.74
CA GLN A 157 -32.46 34.49 11.59
C GLN A 157 -32.74 33.05 12.06
N TYR A 158 -31.69 32.24 12.20
CA TYR A 158 -31.84 30.87 12.71
C TYR A 158 -32.19 30.90 14.21
N PRO A 159 -33.06 29.99 14.68
CA PRO A 159 -33.25 29.78 16.11
C PRO A 159 -31.92 29.50 16.81
N GLU A 160 -31.76 30.05 18.02
CA GLU A 160 -30.62 29.73 18.87
C GLU A 160 -30.68 28.26 19.31
N VAL A 161 -29.53 27.59 19.27
CA VAL A 161 -29.39 26.19 19.72
C VAL A 161 -28.25 26.12 20.72
N GLY A 162 -28.54 25.63 21.94
CA GLY A 162 -27.54 25.63 23.01
C GLY A 162 -26.36 24.70 22.71
N THR A 163 -26.64 23.43 22.40
CA THR A 163 -25.63 22.45 21.99
C THR A 163 -26.11 21.71 20.74
N GLY A 164 -25.39 21.86 19.63
CA GLY A 164 -25.72 21.24 18.35
C GLY A 164 -25.35 22.11 17.15
N LYS A 165 -25.52 21.54 15.96
CA LYS A 165 -25.38 22.21 14.67
C LYS A 165 -26.59 23.11 14.39
N ARG A 166 -26.35 24.36 14.02
CA ARG A 166 -27.41 25.39 13.97
C ARG A 166 -28.07 25.52 12.59
N PHE A 167 -27.33 25.27 11.53
CA PHE A 167 -27.73 25.66 10.17
C PHE A 167 -28.20 24.46 9.35
N LEU A 168 -29.02 24.72 8.34
CA LEU A 168 -29.63 23.70 7.48
C LEU A 168 -28.62 23.24 6.42
N ASN A 169 -28.61 21.93 6.13
CA ASN A 169 -27.95 21.38 4.94
C ASN A 169 -28.97 20.60 4.07
N SER A 170 -28.96 20.84 2.76
CA SER A 170 -29.94 20.26 1.81
C SER A 170 -29.60 18.87 1.30
N GLY A 171 -28.36 18.39 1.50
CA GLY A 171 -27.91 17.08 1.03
C GLY A 171 -28.53 15.89 1.75
N GLY A 172 -29.33 16.14 2.80
CA GLY A 172 -30.13 15.11 3.46
C GLY A 172 -31.33 15.67 4.22
N PHE A 173 -32.52 15.12 3.97
CA PHE A 173 -33.72 15.40 4.76
C PHE A 173 -34.73 14.26 4.69
N ILE A 174 -35.57 14.12 5.72
CA ILE A 174 -36.61 13.09 5.81
C ILE A 174 -37.91 13.68 6.32
N GLY A 175 -39.03 13.31 5.71
CA GLY A 175 -40.34 13.83 6.10
C GLY A 175 -41.51 13.09 5.48
N PHE A 176 -42.72 13.48 5.87
CA PHE A 176 -43.94 13.01 5.23
C PHE A 176 -44.00 13.52 3.79
N ALA A 177 -44.42 12.66 2.86
CA ALA A 177 -44.46 12.98 1.42
C ALA A 177 -45.28 14.25 1.12
N THR A 178 -46.40 14.43 1.81
CA THR A 178 -47.26 15.63 1.66
C THR A 178 -46.56 16.92 2.12
N THR A 179 -45.78 16.85 3.21
CA THR A 179 -45.00 17.98 3.72
C THR A 179 -43.84 18.33 2.79
N ILE A 180 -43.12 17.32 2.28
CA ILE A 180 -42.05 17.54 1.30
C ILE A 180 -42.62 18.15 0.01
N HIS A 181 -43.73 17.59 -0.52
CA HIS A 181 -44.39 18.13 -1.72
C HIS A 181 -44.74 19.61 -1.56
N HIS A 182 -45.25 20.03 -0.39
CA HIS A 182 -45.59 21.43 -0.13
C HIS A 182 -44.38 22.38 -0.17
N ILE A 183 -43.19 21.89 0.19
CA ILE A 183 -41.94 22.64 0.10
C ILE A 183 -41.46 22.67 -1.36
N VAL A 184 -41.20 21.50 -1.95
CA VAL A 184 -40.52 21.43 -3.26
C VAL A 184 -41.36 21.99 -4.40
N ARG A 185 -42.70 21.98 -4.31
CA ARG A 185 -43.58 22.59 -5.32
C ARG A 185 -43.34 24.09 -5.51
N GLN A 186 -42.81 24.77 -4.49
CA GLN A 186 -42.51 26.21 -4.52
C GLN A 186 -41.28 26.54 -5.38
N TRP A 187 -40.48 25.53 -5.74
CA TRP A 187 -39.36 25.71 -6.65
C TRP A 187 -39.81 26.24 -8.02
N LYS A 188 -39.24 27.37 -8.41
CA LYS A 188 -39.50 28.08 -9.68
C LYS A 188 -38.23 28.76 -10.23
N TYR A 189 -37.08 28.27 -9.77
CA TYR A 189 -35.75 28.82 -10.00
C TYR A 189 -35.04 28.02 -11.10
N LYS A 190 -33.87 28.48 -11.53
CA LYS A 190 -33.07 27.86 -12.61
C LYS A 190 -32.38 26.59 -12.11
N ASP A 191 -31.96 25.74 -13.05
CA ASP A 191 -31.28 24.49 -12.70
C ASP A 191 -29.95 24.71 -11.95
N ASP A 192 -29.27 25.83 -12.19
CA ASP A 192 -28.01 26.26 -11.56
C ASP A 192 -28.20 27.17 -10.33
N ASP A 193 -29.44 27.50 -9.94
CA ASP A 193 -29.69 28.19 -8.68
C ASP A 193 -29.44 27.24 -7.48
N ASP A 194 -29.09 27.81 -6.33
CA ASP A 194 -28.67 27.04 -5.17
C ASP A 194 -29.83 26.31 -4.46
N ASP A 195 -29.73 24.99 -4.36
CA ASP A 195 -30.73 24.17 -3.69
C ASP A 195 -30.77 24.44 -2.17
N GLN A 196 -29.61 24.57 -1.53
CA GLN A 196 -29.51 24.83 -0.09
C GLN A 196 -30.12 26.17 0.30
N LEU A 197 -29.84 27.24 -0.44
CA LEU A 197 -30.38 28.57 -0.21
C LEU A 197 -31.91 28.59 -0.33
N PHE A 198 -32.47 27.83 -1.28
CA PHE A 198 -33.92 27.67 -1.42
C PHE A 198 -34.55 27.06 -0.17
N TYR A 199 -34.02 25.94 0.33
CA TYR A 199 -34.54 25.31 1.54
C TYR A 199 -34.31 26.16 2.79
N THR A 200 -33.16 26.82 2.90
CA THR A 200 -32.83 27.75 3.98
C THR A 200 -33.83 28.87 4.09
N ARG A 201 -34.16 29.56 2.99
CA ARG A 201 -35.15 30.65 2.99
C ARG A 201 -36.54 30.19 3.41
N LEU A 202 -36.96 28.99 3.01
CA LEU A 202 -38.24 28.41 3.45
C LEU A 202 -38.22 27.99 4.92
N TYR A 203 -37.11 27.48 5.43
CA TYR A 203 -36.97 27.13 6.85
C TYR A 203 -36.91 28.37 7.76
N LEU A 204 -36.38 29.48 7.26
CA LEU A 204 -36.26 30.73 8.00
C LEU A 204 -37.58 31.50 8.11
N ASP A 205 -38.56 31.25 7.25
CA ASP A 205 -39.94 31.72 7.45
C ASP A 205 -40.52 31.07 8.73
N PRO A 206 -40.73 31.85 9.82
CA PRO A 206 -41.18 31.28 11.09
C PRO A 206 -42.58 30.69 11.00
N GLY A 207 -43.46 31.31 10.21
CA GLY A 207 -44.84 30.86 10.03
C GLY A 207 -44.90 29.56 9.24
N LEU A 208 -44.08 29.44 8.19
CA LEU A 208 -43.97 28.20 7.42
C LEU A 208 -43.33 27.08 8.24
N ARG A 209 -42.27 27.39 9.00
CA ARG A 209 -41.56 26.45 9.87
C ARG A 209 -42.49 25.85 10.93
N GLU A 210 -43.28 26.68 11.60
CA GLU A 210 -44.26 26.23 12.59
C GLU A 210 -45.40 25.45 11.93
N LYS A 211 -45.99 26.00 10.86
CA LYS A 211 -47.14 25.39 10.16
C LYS A 211 -46.84 23.99 9.63
N LEU A 212 -45.65 23.78 9.08
CA LEU A 212 -45.26 22.51 8.48
C LEU A 212 -44.44 21.63 9.42
N GLY A 213 -44.13 22.07 10.64
CA GLY A 213 -43.31 21.32 11.59
C GLY A 213 -41.92 20.99 11.05
N LEU A 214 -41.23 22.00 10.51
CA LEU A 214 -39.87 21.85 9.96
C LEU A 214 -38.84 21.91 11.10
N ASN A 215 -37.87 21.01 11.10
CA ASN A 215 -36.80 20.96 12.11
C ASN A 215 -35.44 20.64 11.47
N LEU A 216 -34.37 20.85 12.22
CA LEU A 216 -33.02 20.40 11.86
C LEU A 216 -32.54 19.34 12.86
N ASP A 217 -31.76 18.37 12.37
CA ASP A 217 -31.15 17.32 13.19
C ASP A 217 -29.88 17.83 13.91
N HIS A 218 -30.07 18.75 14.85
CA HIS A 218 -28.99 19.49 15.51
C HIS A 218 -27.90 18.63 16.18
N LYS A 219 -28.19 17.37 16.53
CA LYS A 219 -27.28 16.48 17.27
C LYS A 219 -26.85 15.26 16.44
N SER A 220 -27.00 15.33 15.12
CA SER A 220 -26.59 14.28 14.19
C SER A 220 -27.14 12.90 14.57
N ARG A 221 -28.44 12.80 14.93
CA ARG A 221 -29.05 11.51 15.30
C ARG A 221 -29.28 10.62 14.09
N ILE A 222 -29.66 11.24 12.98
CA ILE A 222 -29.94 10.64 11.69
C ILE A 222 -28.86 11.03 10.69
N PHE A 223 -28.56 12.32 10.55
CA PHE A 223 -27.64 12.82 9.51
C PHE A 223 -26.34 13.31 10.11
N GLN A 224 -25.21 12.82 9.60
CA GLN A 224 -23.88 13.37 9.91
C GLN A 224 -23.30 14.00 8.65
N ASN A 225 -23.26 15.33 8.64
CA ASN A 225 -22.45 16.10 7.70
C ASN A 225 -21.02 16.17 8.24
N LEU A 226 -20.03 15.91 7.40
CA LEU A 226 -18.63 15.82 7.82
C LEU A 226 -17.93 17.19 7.87
N ASN A 227 -18.34 18.14 7.03
CA ASN A 227 -17.69 19.46 6.98
C ASN A 227 -17.83 20.22 8.31
N GLY A 228 -16.70 20.59 8.91
CA GLY A 228 -16.66 21.25 10.22
C GLY A 228 -17.07 20.34 11.40
N ALA A 229 -16.97 19.02 11.25
CA ALA A 229 -17.26 18.04 12.30
C ALA A 229 -16.41 16.75 12.20
N LEU A 230 -15.23 16.82 11.56
CA LEU A 230 -14.37 15.65 11.35
C LEU A 230 -13.84 15.06 12.68
N ASP A 231 -13.51 15.92 13.63
CA ASP A 231 -13.05 15.59 14.98
C ASP A 231 -14.15 14.96 15.87
N GLU A 232 -15.41 15.08 15.46
CA GLU A 232 -16.54 14.48 16.16
C GLU A 232 -16.80 13.04 15.76
N VAL A 233 -16.21 12.56 14.64
CA VAL A 233 -16.60 11.30 14.01
C VAL A 233 -15.52 10.24 14.19
N VAL A 234 -15.91 9.10 14.75
CA VAL A 234 -15.04 7.92 14.89
C VAL A 234 -15.72 6.66 14.34
N LEU A 235 -14.93 5.72 13.83
CA LEU A 235 -15.41 4.39 13.45
C LEU A 235 -15.80 3.59 14.70
N LYS A 236 -17.01 3.04 14.69
CA LYS A 236 -17.52 2.09 15.68
C LYS A 236 -17.65 0.72 15.04
N PHE A 237 -16.68 -0.14 15.34
CA PHE A 237 -16.68 -1.53 14.88
C PHE A 237 -17.71 -2.39 15.62
N ASP A 238 -18.34 -3.28 14.86
CA ASP A 238 -19.14 -4.41 15.30
C ASP A 238 -18.57 -5.66 14.60
N ARG A 239 -19.06 -6.86 14.92
CA ARG A 239 -18.49 -8.11 14.39
C ARG A 239 -18.48 -8.18 12.85
N ASN A 240 -19.64 -7.90 12.25
CA ASN A 240 -19.90 -8.04 10.81
C ASN A 240 -20.45 -6.75 10.16
N ARG A 241 -20.25 -5.61 10.82
CA ARG A 241 -20.56 -4.29 10.27
C ARG A 241 -19.74 -3.21 10.97
N VAL A 242 -19.63 -2.05 10.34
CA VAL A 242 -19.02 -0.85 10.93
C VAL A 242 -19.99 0.30 10.82
N ARG A 243 -20.03 1.15 11.85
CA ARG A 243 -20.79 2.41 11.84
C ARG A 243 -19.87 3.57 12.17
N ILE A 244 -20.40 4.78 12.15
CA ILE A 244 -19.77 5.92 12.80
C ILE A 244 -20.48 6.27 14.10
N ARG A 245 -19.73 6.85 15.04
CA ARG A 245 -20.27 7.50 16.24
C ARG A 245 -19.87 8.97 16.22
N ASN A 246 -20.83 9.85 16.45
CA ASN A 246 -20.53 11.23 16.81
C ASN A 246 -20.22 11.29 18.31
N VAL A 247 -18.98 11.59 18.69
CA VAL A 247 -18.55 11.59 20.10
C VAL A 247 -18.97 12.85 20.86
N ALA A 248 -19.26 13.96 20.16
CA ALA A 248 -19.72 15.20 20.77
C ALA A 248 -21.16 15.09 21.30
N TYR A 249 -22.01 14.33 20.61
CA TYR A 249 -23.42 14.17 20.95
C TYR A 249 -23.82 12.76 21.41
N ASP A 250 -22.87 11.84 21.40
CA ASP A 250 -23.09 10.40 21.63
C ASP A 250 -24.24 9.85 20.78
N THR A 251 -24.09 9.95 19.46
CA THR A 251 -25.08 9.44 18.51
C THR A 251 -24.46 8.47 17.53
N LEU A 252 -25.32 7.62 16.96
CA LEU A 252 -24.98 6.72 15.86
C LEU A 252 -25.75 7.15 14.60
N PRO A 253 -25.20 8.05 13.77
CA PRO A 253 -25.86 8.52 12.56
C PRO A 253 -26.30 7.36 11.63
N VAL A 254 -27.37 7.61 10.88
CA VAL A 254 -27.89 6.69 9.85
C VAL A 254 -27.33 7.05 8.47
N VAL A 255 -27.15 8.33 8.20
CA VAL A 255 -26.62 8.87 6.94
C VAL A 255 -25.31 9.58 7.24
N VAL A 256 -24.28 9.28 6.45
CA VAL A 256 -22.99 9.98 6.49
C VAL A 256 -22.80 10.72 5.17
N HIS A 257 -22.61 12.02 5.23
CA HIS A 257 -22.54 12.90 4.08
C HIS A 257 -21.20 13.64 4.07
N GLY A 258 -20.38 13.36 3.06
CA GLY A 258 -19.07 13.98 2.84
C GLY A 258 -19.20 15.34 2.16
N ASN A 259 -20.03 16.24 2.69
CA ASN A 259 -20.31 17.54 2.08
C ASN A 259 -19.06 18.44 1.96
N GLY A 260 -19.05 19.31 0.96
CA GLY A 260 -17.94 20.24 0.71
C GLY A 260 -16.58 19.51 0.56
N PRO A 261 -15.51 19.94 1.23
CA PRO A 261 -14.14 19.43 1.04
C PRO A 261 -13.86 18.10 1.77
N THR A 262 -14.90 17.34 2.17
CA THR A 262 -14.74 16.13 3.00
C THR A 262 -14.93 14.81 2.25
N LYS A 263 -14.84 14.85 0.91
CA LYS A 263 -14.98 13.66 0.04
C LYS A 263 -13.98 12.57 0.41
N LEU A 264 -12.73 12.94 0.72
CA LEU A 264 -11.66 11.99 1.03
C LEU A 264 -11.85 11.34 2.42
N GLN A 265 -12.33 12.09 3.41
CA GLN A 265 -12.68 11.52 4.71
C GLN A 265 -13.87 10.57 4.59
N LEU A 266 -14.83 10.86 3.72
CA LEU A 266 -15.88 9.90 3.39
C LEU A 266 -15.33 8.66 2.66
N ASN A 267 -14.33 8.80 1.78
CA ASN A 267 -13.67 7.65 1.15
C ASN A 267 -13.05 6.72 2.20
N TYR A 268 -12.34 7.29 3.19
CA TYR A 268 -11.85 6.54 4.35
C TYR A 268 -12.97 5.81 5.08
N LEU A 269 -14.03 6.50 5.48
CA LEU A 269 -15.16 5.89 6.20
C LEU A 269 -15.85 4.81 5.35
N GLY A 270 -15.98 5.03 4.05
CA GLY A 270 -16.60 4.13 3.09
C GLY A 270 -15.82 2.82 2.86
N ASN A 271 -14.53 2.77 3.20
CA ASN A 271 -13.77 1.51 3.22
C ASN A 271 -14.29 0.54 4.30
N TYR A 272 -15.00 1.04 5.30
CA TYR A 272 -15.49 0.26 6.44
C TYR A 272 -17.02 0.20 6.49
N VAL A 273 -17.68 1.36 6.38
CA VAL A 273 -19.11 1.51 6.64
C VAL A 273 -19.95 1.26 5.37
N PRO A 274 -21.04 0.46 5.45
CA PRO A 274 -21.49 -0.31 6.60
C PRO A 274 -20.82 -1.70 6.71
N ASN A 275 -20.32 -2.23 5.60
CA ASN A 275 -19.78 -3.59 5.48
C ASN A 275 -18.59 -3.66 4.51
N GLY A 276 -17.86 -2.56 4.33
CA GLY A 276 -16.71 -2.48 3.44
C GLY A 276 -15.58 -3.41 3.89
N TRP A 277 -15.13 -3.23 5.13
CA TRP A 277 -14.24 -4.14 5.85
C TRP A 277 -14.75 -4.34 7.27
N THR A 278 -14.77 -5.59 7.74
CA THR A 278 -15.26 -5.96 9.07
C THR A 278 -14.27 -6.88 9.79
N PRO A 279 -14.21 -6.87 11.14
CA PRO A 279 -13.27 -7.69 11.89
C PRO A 279 -13.41 -9.20 11.66
N GLU A 280 -14.64 -9.74 11.59
CA GLU A 280 -14.87 -11.18 11.37
C GLU A 280 -14.99 -11.55 9.88
N GLY A 281 -15.55 -10.66 9.05
CA GLY A 281 -15.82 -10.93 7.64
C GLY A 281 -14.73 -10.48 6.66
N GLY A 282 -13.73 -9.72 7.10
CA GLY A 282 -12.74 -9.10 6.22
C GLY A 282 -13.39 -8.12 5.24
N CYS A 283 -12.84 -8.04 4.02
CA CYS A 283 -13.34 -7.17 2.96
C CYS A 283 -14.64 -7.71 2.33
N GLY A 284 -15.72 -6.95 2.41
CA GLY A 284 -17.06 -7.33 1.92
C GLY A 284 -17.27 -7.16 0.41
N PHE A 285 -16.36 -6.50 -0.31
CA PHE A 285 -16.49 -6.22 -1.75
C PHE A 285 -15.30 -6.68 -2.62
N CYS A 286 -14.20 -7.14 -2.03
CA CYS A 286 -13.03 -7.59 -2.78
C CYS A 286 -13.33 -8.81 -3.67
N SER A 287 -14.21 -9.71 -3.21
CA SER A 287 -14.67 -10.85 -4.00
C SER A 287 -15.89 -10.55 -4.87
N ARG A 288 -16.55 -9.40 -4.67
CA ARG A 288 -17.75 -9.02 -5.44
C ARG A 288 -17.35 -8.39 -6.75
N ASP A 289 -18.12 -8.68 -7.79
CA ASP A 289 -17.94 -8.15 -9.14
C ASP A 289 -16.56 -8.44 -9.75
N ARG A 290 -15.89 -9.49 -9.26
CA ARG A 290 -14.62 -9.96 -9.82
C ARG A 290 -14.84 -10.36 -11.27
N ARG A 291 -14.04 -9.80 -12.16
CA ARG A 291 -14.00 -10.23 -13.55
C ARG A 291 -13.40 -11.62 -13.59
N THR A 292 -14.17 -12.59 -14.08
CA THR A 292 -13.61 -13.91 -14.35
C THR A 292 -12.83 -13.82 -15.66
N LEU A 293 -11.51 -14.03 -15.61
CA LEU A 293 -10.71 -14.28 -16.81
C LEU A 293 -11.07 -15.69 -17.29
N PRO A 294 -11.77 -15.86 -18.44
CA PRO A 294 -12.29 -17.16 -18.80
C PRO A 294 -11.14 -18.14 -19.05
N GLY A 295 -11.17 -19.29 -18.38
CA GLY A 295 -10.28 -20.40 -18.73
C GLY A 295 -10.57 -20.83 -20.17
N GLY A 296 -9.64 -20.54 -21.09
CA GLY A 296 -9.76 -20.86 -22.51
C GLY A 296 -10.14 -19.71 -23.46
N GLN A 297 -10.33 -18.47 -22.97
CA GLN A 297 -10.35 -17.27 -23.83
C GLN A 297 -9.12 -16.40 -23.57
N PRO A 298 -8.63 -15.66 -24.58
CA PRO A 298 -7.47 -14.80 -24.40
C PRO A 298 -7.81 -13.68 -23.39
N PRO A 299 -6.97 -13.47 -22.34
CA PRO A 299 -7.20 -12.40 -21.37
C PRO A 299 -7.02 -11.02 -22.02
N PRO A 300 -7.50 -9.91 -21.44
CA PRO A 300 -7.41 -8.55 -22.00
C PRO A 300 -6.06 -8.18 -22.63
N ARG A 301 -6.06 -7.31 -23.64
CA ARG A 301 -4.79 -6.72 -24.11
C ARG A 301 -4.34 -5.63 -23.13
N VAL A 302 -3.06 -5.62 -22.84
CA VAL A 302 -2.46 -4.71 -21.84
C VAL A 302 -1.34 -3.91 -22.48
N PHE A 303 -1.30 -2.62 -22.18
CA PHE A 303 -0.16 -1.76 -22.47
C PHE A 303 0.65 -1.60 -21.18
N LEU A 304 1.80 -2.27 -21.11
CA LEU A 304 2.73 -2.21 -19.98
C LEU A 304 3.71 -1.07 -20.23
N ALA A 305 3.67 -0.03 -19.40
CA ALA A 305 4.59 1.10 -19.44
C ALA A 305 5.55 1.04 -18.26
N VAL A 306 6.84 0.91 -18.58
CA VAL A 306 7.95 0.88 -17.63
C VAL A 306 8.65 2.23 -17.62
N PHE A 307 8.95 2.73 -16.42
CA PHE A 307 9.57 4.04 -16.21
C PHE A 307 10.85 3.91 -15.38
N VAL A 308 11.98 4.32 -15.95
CA VAL A 308 13.30 4.37 -15.33
C VAL A 308 13.72 5.85 -15.24
N GLU A 309 13.22 6.53 -14.20
CA GLU A 309 13.34 8.00 -14.06
C GLU A 309 14.50 8.46 -13.16
N GLN A 310 15.20 7.52 -12.54
CA GLN A 310 16.41 7.75 -11.77
C GLN A 310 17.30 6.49 -11.75
N PRO A 311 18.60 6.62 -11.41
CA PRO A 311 19.45 5.45 -11.23
C PRO A 311 18.88 4.53 -10.16
N THR A 312 18.58 3.30 -10.55
CA THR A 312 17.87 2.33 -9.73
C THR A 312 18.69 1.05 -9.62
N PRO A 313 18.98 0.57 -8.39
CA PRO A 313 19.66 -0.70 -8.17
C PRO A 313 18.96 -1.87 -8.84
N PHE A 314 19.72 -2.89 -9.24
CA PHE A 314 19.21 -4.16 -9.75
C PHE A 314 18.29 -4.05 -10.97
N LEU A 315 18.43 -3.01 -11.80
CA LEU A 315 17.65 -2.86 -13.03
C LEU A 315 17.75 -4.09 -13.96
N PRO A 316 18.92 -4.72 -14.18
CA PRO A 316 18.98 -5.96 -14.97
C PRO A 316 18.05 -7.04 -14.46
N ARG A 317 17.96 -7.20 -13.12
CA ARG A 317 17.06 -8.15 -12.48
C ARG A 317 15.59 -7.76 -12.63
N PHE A 318 15.27 -6.47 -12.62
CA PHE A 318 13.93 -5.97 -12.92
C PHE A 318 13.53 -6.31 -14.37
N LEU A 319 14.40 -6.04 -15.36
CA LEU A 319 14.14 -6.30 -16.77
C LEU A 319 13.93 -7.81 -17.04
N GLN A 320 14.76 -8.66 -16.45
CA GLN A 320 14.57 -10.12 -16.50
C GLN A 320 13.25 -10.57 -15.89
N ARG A 321 12.78 -9.88 -14.84
CA ARG A 321 11.50 -10.20 -14.19
C ARG A 321 10.29 -9.88 -15.05
N LEU A 322 10.39 -8.94 -16.00
CA LEU A 322 9.32 -8.68 -16.96
C LEU A 322 8.99 -9.92 -17.80
N LEU A 323 10.01 -10.74 -18.10
CA LEU A 323 9.86 -12.00 -18.84
C LEU A 323 9.18 -13.10 -18.02
N LEU A 324 9.06 -12.92 -16.70
CA LEU A 324 8.52 -13.89 -15.75
C LEU A 324 7.10 -13.55 -15.26
N LEU A 325 6.52 -12.44 -15.73
CA LEU A 325 5.14 -12.09 -15.40
C LEU A 325 4.20 -13.16 -15.92
N ASP A 326 3.34 -13.70 -15.06
CA ASP A 326 2.35 -14.72 -15.44
C ASP A 326 1.17 -14.04 -16.12
N TYR A 327 1.36 -13.68 -17.39
CA TYR A 327 0.35 -13.14 -18.29
C TYR A 327 0.76 -13.43 -19.74
N PRO A 328 -0.16 -13.76 -20.66
CA PRO A 328 0.23 -14.07 -22.04
C PRO A 328 0.94 -12.88 -22.70
N HIS A 329 2.21 -13.05 -23.03
CA HIS A 329 3.10 -11.97 -23.48
C HIS A 329 2.71 -11.44 -24.88
N ASP A 330 2.07 -12.27 -25.70
CA ASP A 330 1.44 -11.90 -26.97
C ASP A 330 0.24 -10.95 -26.81
N ARG A 331 -0.23 -10.76 -25.57
CA ARG A 331 -1.30 -9.82 -25.19
C ARG A 331 -0.76 -8.55 -24.54
N ILE A 332 0.55 -8.40 -24.41
CA ILE A 332 1.21 -7.24 -23.80
C ILE A 332 1.99 -6.46 -24.85
N THR A 333 1.72 -5.16 -24.93
CA THR A 333 2.61 -4.19 -25.59
C THR A 333 3.48 -3.53 -24.53
N LEU A 334 4.80 -3.56 -24.70
CA LEU A 334 5.76 -2.93 -23.78
C LEU A 334 6.16 -1.54 -24.30
N PHE A 335 6.04 -0.55 -23.43
CA PHE A 335 6.68 0.74 -23.56
C PHE A 335 7.70 0.88 -22.43
N LEU A 336 8.91 1.31 -22.74
CA LEU A 336 9.95 1.55 -21.74
C LEU A 336 10.52 2.95 -21.96
N HIS A 337 10.39 3.81 -20.96
CA HIS A 337 11.09 5.09 -20.90
C HIS A 337 12.29 4.97 -19.96
N ASN A 338 13.45 5.36 -20.46
CA ASN A 338 14.68 5.47 -19.68
C ASN A 338 15.19 6.91 -19.74
N ASN A 339 15.30 7.53 -18.58
CA ASN A 339 15.87 8.87 -18.44
C ASN A 339 17.38 8.84 -18.12
N GLU A 340 17.94 7.67 -17.81
CA GLU A 340 19.28 7.53 -17.27
C GLU A 340 20.28 6.93 -18.26
N VAL A 341 21.29 7.71 -18.64
CA VAL A 341 22.40 7.22 -19.49
C VAL A 341 23.13 6.04 -18.82
N PHE A 342 23.21 6.03 -17.49
CA PHE A 342 23.73 4.91 -16.70
C PHE A 342 23.00 3.58 -16.99
N HIS A 343 21.72 3.64 -17.37
CA HIS A 343 20.90 2.46 -17.63
C HIS A 343 20.81 2.04 -19.10
N GLU A 344 21.38 2.81 -20.04
CA GLU A 344 21.40 2.42 -21.46
C GLU A 344 22.02 1.03 -21.68
N PRO A 345 23.22 0.69 -21.14
CA PRO A 345 23.80 -0.64 -21.36
C PRO A 345 22.94 -1.79 -20.83
N HIS A 346 22.33 -1.58 -19.66
CA HIS A 346 21.46 -2.58 -19.03
C HIS A 346 20.21 -2.87 -19.87
N ILE A 347 19.67 -1.84 -20.53
CA ILE A 347 18.52 -1.96 -21.42
C ILE A 347 18.94 -2.61 -22.72
N ASP A 348 20.06 -2.20 -23.32
CA ASP A 348 20.59 -2.77 -24.57
C ASP A 348 20.81 -4.29 -24.45
N ASP A 349 21.34 -4.75 -23.31
CA ASP A 349 21.54 -6.17 -23.04
C ASP A 349 20.22 -6.96 -22.96
N SER A 350 19.17 -6.34 -22.41
CA SER A 350 17.87 -6.98 -22.19
C SER A 350 16.92 -6.85 -23.39
N TRP A 351 17.10 -5.82 -24.23
CA TRP A 351 16.15 -5.44 -25.27
C TRP A 351 15.86 -6.54 -26.30
N PRO A 352 16.85 -7.32 -26.79
CA PRO A 352 16.58 -8.41 -27.73
C PRO A 352 15.60 -9.45 -27.17
N GLN A 353 15.73 -9.80 -25.88
CA GLN A 353 14.83 -10.74 -25.22
C GLN A 353 13.43 -10.14 -25.04
N LEU A 354 13.35 -8.88 -24.63
CA LEU A 354 12.07 -8.18 -24.46
C LEU A 354 11.32 -8.04 -25.79
N GLN A 355 12.03 -7.76 -26.89
CA GLN A 355 11.45 -7.59 -28.22
C GLN A 355 10.89 -8.90 -28.80
N ASP A 356 11.55 -10.04 -28.56
CA ASP A 356 11.06 -11.36 -28.98
C ASP A 356 9.88 -11.84 -28.13
N HIS A 357 9.82 -11.40 -26.88
CA HIS A 357 8.89 -11.91 -25.88
C HIS A 357 7.50 -11.23 -25.92
N PHE A 358 7.45 -9.91 -26.10
CA PHE A 358 6.21 -9.13 -26.08
C PHE A 358 5.59 -8.93 -27.46
N ALA A 359 4.29 -8.65 -27.53
CA ALA A 359 3.56 -8.46 -28.78
C ALA A 359 4.10 -7.31 -29.64
N ALA A 360 4.53 -6.24 -28.97
CA ALA A 360 5.22 -5.10 -29.54
C ALA A 360 6.01 -4.40 -28.44
N THR A 361 7.12 -3.76 -28.81
CA THR A 361 7.97 -3.02 -27.88
C THR A 361 8.28 -1.62 -28.42
N LYS A 362 8.41 -0.64 -27.52
CA LYS A 362 8.89 0.71 -27.83
C LYS A 362 9.81 1.20 -26.71
N LEU A 363 11.03 1.56 -27.06
CA LEU A 363 11.99 2.22 -26.18
C LEU A 363 11.99 3.72 -26.47
N VAL A 364 12.04 4.52 -25.41
CA VAL A 364 12.30 5.97 -25.46
C VAL A 364 13.45 6.23 -24.51
N GLY A 365 14.62 6.56 -25.06
CA GLY A 365 15.84 6.74 -24.29
C GLY A 365 16.07 8.19 -23.84
N PRO A 366 17.18 8.42 -23.11
CA PRO A 366 17.52 9.73 -22.54
C PRO A 366 17.72 10.82 -23.60
N GLU A 367 18.03 10.43 -24.84
CA GLU A 367 18.27 11.33 -25.98
C GLU A 367 17.06 12.17 -26.38
N GLU A 368 15.85 11.70 -26.06
CA GLU A 368 14.59 12.42 -26.34
C GLU A 368 14.32 13.53 -25.30
N ALA A 369 15.08 13.58 -24.20
CA ALA A 369 15.04 14.62 -23.18
C ALA A 369 13.64 14.92 -22.62
N LEU A 370 12.82 13.87 -22.44
CA LEU A 370 11.50 13.97 -21.84
C LEU A 370 11.61 14.08 -20.33
N SER A 371 10.82 14.97 -19.72
CA SER A 371 10.62 14.93 -18.27
C SER A 371 9.79 13.69 -17.86
N PRO A 372 9.86 13.26 -16.59
CA PRO A 372 9.05 12.14 -16.10
C PRO A 372 7.54 12.33 -16.35
N GLY A 373 7.04 13.56 -16.21
CA GLY A 373 5.63 13.87 -16.50
C GLY A 373 5.27 13.68 -17.97
N GLU A 374 6.11 14.16 -18.89
CA GLU A 374 5.87 14.05 -20.33
C GLU A 374 5.96 12.59 -20.83
N ALA A 375 6.90 11.81 -20.30
CA ALA A 375 7.03 10.39 -20.62
C ALA A 375 5.80 9.59 -20.16
N ARG A 376 5.32 9.84 -18.95
CA ARG A 376 4.10 9.20 -18.40
C ARG A 376 2.84 9.63 -19.16
N ASP A 377 2.71 10.92 -19.49
CA ASP A 377 1.62 11.41 -20.35
C ASP A 377 1.66 10.76 -21.73
N MET A 378 2.85 10.61 -22.33
CA MET A 378 3.03 9.95 -23.63
C MET A 378 2.57 8.49 -23.58
N ALA A 379 3.06 7.71 -22.61
CA ALA A 379 2.75 6.29 -22.50
C ALA A 379 1.26 6.05 -22.23
N MET A 380 0.66 6.84 -21.33
CA MET A 380 -0.76 6.77 -21.03
C MET A 380 -1.60 7.14 -22.25
N ASP A 381 -1.19 8.18 -23.00
CA ASP A 381 -1.89 8.60 -24.21
C ASP A 381 -1.78 7.57 -25.35
N MET A 382 -0.66 6.85 -25.46
CA MET A 382 -0.55 5.74 -26.42
C MET A 382 -1.62 4.66 -26.20
N CYS A 383 -1.87 4.26 -24.93
CA CYS A 383 -2.99 3.37 -24.61
C CYS A 383 -4.35 4.04 -24.82
N ARG A 384 -4.48 5.33 -24.49
CA ARG A 384 -5.74 6.08 -24.67
C ARG A 384 -6.18 6.10 -26.13
N GLN A 385 -5.27 6.40 -27.06
CA GLN A 385 -5.55 6.50 -28.49
C GLN A 385 -5.75 5.14 -29.17
N ASP A 386 -5.28 4.05 -28.57
CA ASP A 386 -5.46 2.69 -29.08
C ASP A 386 -6.75 2.04 -28.51
N PRO A 387 -7.81 1.82 -29.32
CA PRO A 387 -9.02 1.16 -28.86
C PRO A 387 -8.81 -0.31 -28.46
N GLU A 388 -7.74 -0.96 -28.95
CA GLU A 388 -7.37 -2.32 -28.57
C GLU A 388 -6.72 -2.38 -27.18
N CYS A 389 -6.23 -1.25 -26.65
CA CYS A 389 -5.74 -1.18 -25.28
C CYS A 389 -6.91 -1.21 -24.29
N GLU A 390 -7.10 -2.36 -23.64
CA GLU A 390 -8.16 -2.55 -22.64
C GLU A 390 -7.69 -2.14 -21.23
N PHE A 391 -6.41 -2.37 -20.91
CA PHE A 391 -5.78 -1.94 -19.66
C PHE A 391 -4.41 -1.33 -19.88
N TYR A 392 -4.13 -0.25 -19.16
CA TYR A 392 -2.81 0.35 -19.02
C TYR A 392 -2.20 -0.10 -17.69
N PHE A 393 -1.00 -0.65 -17.70
CA PHE A 393 -0.26 -1.02 -16.50
C PHE A 393 1.03 -0.20 -16.43
N SER A 394 1.08 0.76 -15.50
CA SER A 394 2.30 1.49 -15.18
C SER A 394 3.12 0.71 -14.16
N LEU A 395 4.43 0.59 -14.38
CA LEU A 395 5.36 -0.06 -13.46
C LEU A 395 6.72 0.63 -13.45
N ASP A 396 7.07 1.24 -12.33
CA ASP A 396 8.35 1.95 -12.16
C ASP A 396 9.48 0.96 -11.80
N ALA A 397 10.71 1.33 -12.15
CA ALA A 397 11.90 0.47 -11.97
C ALA A 397 12.19 0.07 -10.52
N ASP A 398 11.77 0.87 -9.54
CA ASP A 398 11.95 0.60 -8.11
C ASP A 398 10.89 -0.36 -7.51
N ALA A 399 9.93 -0.81 -8.33
CA ALA A 399 8.90 -1.76 -7.94
C ALA A 399 9.31 -3.22 -8.23
N VAL A 400 9.63 -3.97 -7.18
CA VAL A 400 10.00 -5.40 -7.28
C VAL A 400 8.76 -6.26 -7.06
N LEU A 401 8.17 -6.74 -8.15
CA LEU A 401 7.02 -7.66 -8.10
C LEU A 401 7.48 -9.10 -7.80
N THR A 402 7.37 -9.51 -6.53
CA THR A 402 7.66 -10.91 -6.15
C THR A 402 6.55 -11.87 -6.57
N ASN A 403 5.34 -11.35 -6.79
CA ASN A 403 4.19 -12.13 -7.24
C ASN A 403 3.99 -11.99 -8.76
N PRO A 404 4.30 -13.03 -9.56
CA PRO A 404 4.19 -12.96 -11.01
C PRO A 404 2.74 -12.85 -11.50
N GLN A 405 1.74 -13.20 -10.67
CA GLN A 405 0.32 -13.08 -11.01
C GLN A 405 -0.27 -11.68 -10.77
N THR A 406 0.54 -10.69 -10.36
CA THR A 406 0.07 -9.33 -10.01
C THR A 406 -0.89 -8.74 -11.04
N LEU A 407 -0.51 -8.74 -12.33
CA LEU A 407 -1.34 -8.17 -13.39
C LEU A 407 -2.72 -8.84 -13.51
N ARG A 408 -2.77 -10.18 -13.42
CA ARG A 408 -4.05 -10.92 -13.44
C ARG A 408 -4.92 -10.55 -12.26
N ILE A 409 -4.36 -10.57 -11.06
CA ILE A 409 -5.09 -10.28 -9.81
C ILE A 409 -5.72 -8.88 -9.88
N LEU A 410 -4.97 -7.87 -10.35
CA LEU A 410 -5.47 -6.50 -10.45
C LEU A 410 -6.55 -6.33 -11.53
N ILE A 411 -6.44 -7.02 -12.67
CA ILE A 411 -7.50 -7.02 -13.71
C ILE A 411 -8.78 -7.68 -13.19
N GLU A 412 -8.65 -8.79 -12.45
CA GLU A 412 -9.79 -9.52 -11.87
C GLU A 412 -10.57 -8.70 -10.84
N GLU A 413 -9.93 -7.74 -10.16
CA GLU A 413 -10.60 -6.81 -9.23
C GLU A 413 -11.58 -5.85 -9.93
N ASN A 414 -11.54 -5.74 -11.26
CA ASN A 414 -12.54 -5.00 -12.06
C ASN A 414 -12.76 -3.54 -11.59
N ARG A 415 -11.68 -2.84 -11.24
CA ARG A 415 -11.72 -1.41 -10.87
C ARG A 415 -11.39 -0.52 -12.06
N LYS A 416 -11.65 0.78 -11.94
CA LYS A 416 -11.18 1.78 -12.92
C LYS A 416 -9.68 2.02 -12.78
N VAL A 417 -9.22 2.20 -11.54
CA VAL A 417 -7.81 2.32 -11.16
C VAL A 417 -7.54 1.48 -9.94
N ILE A 418 -6.47 0.67 -9.96
CA ILE A 418 -6.03 -0.13 -8.82
C ILE A 418 -4.51 -0.32 -8.78
N ALA A 419 -3.91 -0.15 -7.60
CA ALA A 419 -2.50 -0.41 -7.33
C ALA A 419 -2.34 -1.67 -6.45
N PRO A 420 -1.29 -2.49 -6.67
CA PRO A 420 -0.83 -3.45 -5.66
C PRO A 420 -0.07 -2.70 -4.55
N MET A 421 -0.29 -3.07 -3.29
CA MET A 421 0.47 -2.49 -2.17
C MET A 421 1.90 -3.04 -2.18
N LEU A 422 2.86 -2.13 -2.36
CA LEU A 422 4.30 -2.38 -2.28
C LEU A 422 4.87 -1.58 -1.11
N SER A 423 5.73 -2.20 -0.32
CA SER A 423 6.36 -1.55 0.84
C SER A 423 7.87 -1.75 0.82
N ARG A 424 8.61 -0.75 1.28
CA ARG A 424 10.06 -0.87 1.46
C ARG A 424 10.34 -1.86 2.60
N HIS A 425 11.26 -2.79 2.37
CA HIS A 425 11.52 -3.87 3.32
C HIS A 425 11.84 -3.35 4.73
N GLY A 426 11.18 -3.92 5.74
CA GLY A 426 11.36 -3.57 7.15
C GLY A 426 10.94 -2.15 7.55
N LYS A 427 10.26 -1.39 6.69
CA LYS A 427 9.83 -0.01 6.93
C LYS A 427 8.34 0.17 6.64
N LEU A 428 7.79 1.32 7.05
CA LEU A 428 6.39 1.67 6.79
C LEU A 428 6.16 2.37 5.44
N TRP A 429 7.21 2.90 4.82
CA TRP A 429 7.10 3.59 3.54
C TRP A 429 6.60 2.64 2.45
N SER A 430 5.56 3.07 1.73
CA SER A 430 4.84 2.29 0.73
C SER A 430 4.37 3.17 -0.43
N ASN A 431 3.90 2.56 -1.51
CA ASN A 431 3.46 3.22 -2.74
C ASN A 431 2.03 3.84 -2.67
N PHE A 432 1.62 4.30 -1.48
CA PHE A 432 0.30 4.91 -1.29
C PHE A 432 0.28 5.83 -0.06
N TRP A 433 -0.63 6.80 -0.05
CA TRP A 433 -0.94 7.60 1.15
C TRP A 433 -2.36 7.32 1.59
N GLY A 434 -2.57 7.14 2.90
CA GLY A 434 -3.91 6.94 3.45
C GLY A 434 -4.72 8.23 3.66
N ALA A 435 -4.04 9.38 3.75
CA ALA A 435 -4.66 10.68 3.96
C ALA A 435 -3.86 11.80 3.28
N LEU A 436 -4.49 12.97 3.15
CA LEU A 436 -3.85 14.21 2.71
C LEU A 436 -3.86 15.24 3.83
N SER A 437 -2.82 16.08 3.88
CA SER A 437 -2.82 17.30 4.68
C SER A 437 -3.78 18.34 4.05
N PRO A 438 -4.11 19.44 4.76
CA PRO A 438 -4.88 20.54 4.17
C PRO A 438 -4.24 21.14 2.90
N ASP A 439 -2.91 21.04 2.75
CA ASP A 439 -2.16 21.49 1.58
C ASP A 439 -2.08 20.42 0.46
N GLU A 440 -2.84 19.33 0.58
CA GLU A 440 -2.84 18.16 -0.32
C GLU A 440 -1.52 17.37 -0.40
N TYR A 441 -0.64 17.54 0.59
CA TYR A 441 0.58 16.74 0.76
C TYR A 441 0.36 15.50 1.63
N TYR A 442 1.40 14.68 1.78
CA TYR A 442 1.38 13.48 2.62
C TYR A 442 0.84 13.75 4.03
N ALA A 443 -0.15 12.95 4.42
CA ALA A 443 -0.54 12.78 5.81
C ALA A 443 -0.75 11.29 6.11
N ARG A 444 -0.44 10.88 7.35
CA ARG A 444 -0.70 9.50 7.81
C ARG A 444 -2.17 9.36 8.20
N SER A 445 -2.89 8.40 7.61
CA SER A 445 -4.24 8.02 8.07
C SER A 445 -4.19 7.22 9.37
N GLU A 446 -5.32 7.19 10.06
CA GLU A 446 -5.51 6.45 11.32
C GLU A 446 -5.19 4.95 11.16
N ASP A 447 -5.48 4.36 10.01
CA ASP A 447 -5.34 2.93 9.71
C ASP A 447 -4.10 2.56 8.88
N TYR A 448 -3.26 3.53 8.50
CA TYR A 448 -2.14 3.33 7.58
C TYR A 448 -1.21 2.19 7.99
N VAL A 449 -0.86 2.14 9.29
CA VAL A 449 0.06 1.14 9.83
C VAL A 449 -0.55 -0.26 9.76
N GLU A 450 -1.84 -0.40 10.05
CA GLU A 450 -2.58 -1.65 9.92
C GLU A 450 -2.69 -2.13 8.48
N LEU A 451 -2.79 -1.23 7.51
CA LEU A 451 -2.79 -1.58 6.09
C LEU A 451 -1.42 -2.07 5.63
N VAL A 452 -0.35 -1.32 5.94
CA VAL A 452 1.03 -1.67 5.56
C VAL A 452 1.47 -2.98 6.22
N GLN A 453 1.15 -3.17 7.50
CA GLN A 453 1.44 -4.41 8.24
C GLN A 453 0.47 -5.55 7.90
N ARG A 454 -0.48 -5.33 6.98
CA ARG A 454 -1.47 -6.32 6.53
C ARG A 454 -2.30 -6.91 7.69
N LYS A 455 -2.51 -6.13 8.77
CA LYS A 455 -3.43 -6.48 9.86
C LYS A 455 -4.89 -6.39 9.40
N ARG A 456 -5.16 -5.47 8.47
CA ARG A 456 -6.41 -5.39 7.73
C ARG A 456 -6.08 -5.54 6.25
N VAL A 457 -6.55 -6.62 5.65
CA VAL A 457 -6.37 -6.89 4.21
C VAL A 457 -7.66 -6.68 3.45
N GLY A 458 -7.53 -6.14 2.23
CA GLY A 458 -8.64 -5.84 1.34
C GLY A 458 -8.23 -4.96 0.18
N VAL A 459 -9.22 -4.27 -0.39
CA VAL A 459 -9.09 -3.27 -1.44
C VAL A 459 -9.57 -1.95 -0.86
N TRP A 460 -8.73 -0.93 -0.88
CA TRP A 460 -8.93 0.32 -0.15
C TRP A 460 -9.03 1.48 -1.12
N ASN A 461 -10.02 2.35 -0.94
CA ASN A 461 -10.07 3.64 -1.63
C ASN A 461 -9.16 4.62 -0.87
N VAL A 462 -8.08 5.06 -1.51
CA VAL A 462 -7.03 5.90 -0.93
C VAL A 462 -6.82 7.15 -1.78
N PRO A 463 -6.34 8.27 -1.22
CA PRO A 463 -6.16 9.51 -1.99
C PRO A 463 -4.96 9.54 -2.93
N TYR A 464 -3.97 8.66 -2.75
CA TYR A 464 -2.72 8.66 -3.52
C TYR A 464 -2.19 7.24 -3.69
N ILE A 465 -1.75 6.92 -4.91
CA ILE A 465 -1.06 5.67 -5.29
C ILE A 465 0.08 6.02 -6.25
N SER A 466 1.13 5.20 -6.28
CA SER A 466 2.32 5.44 -7.12
C SER A 466 3.04 4.12 -7.44
N GLN A 467 4.15 4.19 -8.20
CA GLN A 467 5.04 3.10 -8.64
C GLN A 467 4.42 1.97 -9.49
N ALA A 468 3.24 1.45 -9.14
CA ALA A 468 2.60 0.36 -9.86
C ALA A 468 1.09 0.53 -9.81
N TYR A 469 0.43 0.55 -10.98
CA TYR A 469 -1.03 0.64 -11.03
C TYR A 469 -1.60 0.24 -12.40
N VAL A 470 -2.77 -0.40 -12.36
CA VAL A 470 -3.56 -0.78 -13.53
C VAL A 470 -4.73 0.19 -13.68
N ILE A 471 -4.92 0.71 -14.89
CA ILE A 471 -6.00 1.62 -15.26
C ILE A 471 -6.78 1.01 -16.42
N ARG A 472 -8.11 1.08 -16.35
CA ARG A 472 -8.99 0.69 -17.45
C ARG A 472 -8.84 1.67 -18.62
N GLY A 473 -8.56 1.18 -19.83
CA GLY A 473 -8.41 2.01 -21.02
C GLY A 473 -9.67 2.82 -21.35
N GLU A 474 -10.85 2.29 -21.07
CA GLU A 474 -12.12 3.02 -21.20
C GLU A 474 -12.18 4.27 -20.32
N THR A 475 -11.67 4.20 -19.08
CA THR A 475 -11.62 5.36 -18.18
C THR A 475 -10.72 6.46 -18.75
N LEU A 476 -9.58 6.10 -19.36
CA LEU A 476 -8.71 7.06 -20.04
C LEU A 476 -9.39 7.74 -21.23
N ARG A 477 -10.23 7.01 -21.98
CA ARG A 477 -10.92 7.54 -23.16
C ARG A 477 -12.15 8.39 -22.82
N MET A 478 -12.93 7.98 -21.83
CA MET A 478 -14.24 8.55 -21.55
C MET A 478 -14.24 9.58 -20.41
N GLU A 479 -13.37 9.42 -19.41
CA GLU A 479 -13.41 10.22 -18.17
C GLU A 479 -12.18 11.12 -18.00
N LEU A 480 -11.03 10.70 -18.53
CA LEU A 480 -9.76 11.46 -18.54
C LEU A 480 -9.15 11.60 -19.95
N PRO A 481 -9.87 12.23 -20.90
CA PRO A 481 -9.44 12.35 -22.29
C PRO A 481 -8.27 13.33 -22.49
N GLN A 482 -7.98 14.19 -21.49
CA GLN A 482 -6.87 15.13 -21.61
C GLN A 482 -5.52 14.41 -21.60
N ARG A 483 -4.57 14.95 -22.38
CA ARG A 483 -3.21 14.41 -22.43
C ARG A 483 -2.40 14.75 -21.19
N GLU A 484 -2.49 15.98 -20.70
CA GLU A 484 -1.82 16.47 -19.50
C GLU A 484 -2.50 15.89 -18.25
N VAL A 485 -2.02 14.75 -17.78
CA VAL A 485 -2.48 14.07 -16.56
C VAL A 485 -1.41 14.17 -15.48
N PHE A 486 -0.15 13.99 -15.87
CA PHE A 486 1.03 14.10 -15.03
C PHE A 486 1.68 15.49 -15.15
N SER A 487 1.55 16.13 -16.32
CA SER A 487 2.12 17.46 -16.59
C SER A 487 1.11 18.60 -16.44
N GLY A 488 1.57 19.84 -16.67
CA GLY A 488 0.70 21.02 -16.76
C GLY A 488 0.64 21.89 -15.49
N SER A 489 1.36 21.51 -14.43
CA SER A 489 1.56 22.35 -13.24
C SER A 489 2.94 22.11 -12.62
N ASP A 490 3.37 23.01 -11.73
CA ASP A 490 4.62 22.86 -10.96
C ASP A 490 4.51 21.79 -9.84
N THR A 491 3.40 21.06 -9.77
CA THR A 491 3.20 19.96 -8.82
C THR A 491 3.98 18.74 -9.28
N ASP A 492 4.49 17.94 -8.35
CA ASP A 492 5.06 16.62 -8.62
C ASP A 492 4.15 15.80 -9.57
N PRO A 493 4.70 15.13 -10.61
CA PRO A 493 3.91 14.40 -11.59
C PRO A 493 2.98 13.32 -11.02
N ASP A 494 3.42 12.58 -10.01
CA ASP A 494 2.62 11.50 -9.41
C ASP A 494 1.48 12.07 -8.54
N MET A 495 1.72 13.20 -7.86
CA MET A 495 0.67 13.95 -7.17
C MET A 495 -0.35 14.55 -8.16
N ALA A 496 0.11 15.11 -9.28
CA ALA A 496 -0.74 15.65 -10.34
C ALA A 496 -1.63 14.56 -10.95
N PHE A 497 -1.07 13.38 -11.21
CA PHE A 497 -1.82 12.20 -11.63
C PHE A 497 -2.93 11.84 -10.64
N CYS A 498 -2.59 11.66 -9.36
CA CYS A 498 -3.59 11.29 -8.36
C CYS A 498 -4.69 12.36 -8.26
N LYS A 499 -4.31 13.65 -8.29
CA LYS A 499 -5.26 14.76 -8.26
C LYS A 499 -6.20 14.75 -9.48
N SER A 500 -5.68 14.48 -10.68
CA SER A 500 -6.47 14.42 -11.91
C SER A 500 -7.62 13.40 -11.83
N PHE A 501 -7.38 12.24 -11.21
CA PHE A 501 -8.43 11.24 -10.98
C PHE A 501 -9.40 11.65 -9.87
N ARG A 502 -8.91 12.23 -8.75
CA ARG A 502 -9.75 12.71 -7.65
C ARG A 502 -10.71 13.83 -8.11
N ASP A 503 -10.22 14.76 -8.93
CA ASP A 503 -11.02 15.87 -9.47
C ASP A 503 -12.18 15.37 -10.36
N LYS A 504 -12.04 14.19 -10.97
CA LYS A 504 -13.11 13.51 -11.74
C LYS A 504 -14.01 12.60 -10.88
N GLY A 505 -13.73 12.47 -9.59
CA GLY A 505 -14.45 11.55 -8.69
C GLY A 505 -14.17 10.07 -8.97
N ILE A 506 -13.05 9.76 -9.62
CA ILE A 506 -12.59 8.38 -9.85
C ILE A 506 -11.81 7.91 -8.62
N PHE A 507 -12.12 6.72 -8.14
CA PHE A 507 -11.46 6.15 -6.96
C PHE A 507 -10.10 5.55 -7.33
N LEU A 508 -9.10 5.86 -6.50
CA LEU A 508 -7.79 5.21 -6.56
C LEU A 508 -7.80 4.05 -5.58
N HIS A 509 -7.88 2.83 -6.10
CA HIS A 509 -7.91 1.64 -5.26
C HIS A 509 -6.51 1.13 -4.97
N LEU A 510 -6.32 0.54 -3.80
CA LEU A 510 -5.09 -0.15 -3.38
C LEU A 510 -5.45 -1.54 -2.87
N SER A 511 -4.82 -2.60 -3.39
CA SER A 511 -4.98 -3.95 -2.86
C SER A 511 -3.78 -4.34 -2.01
N ASN A 512 -4.04 -4.78 -0.77
CA ASN A 512 -3.06 -5.50 0.07
C ASN A 512 -3.52 -6.93 0.39
N GLN A 513 -4.53 -7.42 -0.37
CA GLN A 513 -5.13 -8.75 -0.24
C GLN A 513 -4.10 -9.87 -0.43
N HIS A 514 -3.11 -9.64 -1.30
CA HIS A 514 -1.99 -10.54 -1.56
C HIS A 514 -0.66 -9.85 -1.23
N GLU A 515 0.41 -10.63 -1.10
CA GLU A 515 1.76 -10.08 -1.19
C GLU A 515 2.07 -9.93 -2.66
N PHE A 516 2.32 -8.70 -3.09
CA PHE A 516 2.63 -8.37 -4.47
C PHE A 516 4.12 -8.18 -4.70
N GLY A 517 4.82 -7.59 -3.72
CA GLY A 517 6.20 -7.22 -3.88
C GLY A 517 6.69 -6.23 -2.84
N ARG A 518 7.78 -5.54 -3.18
CA ARG A 518 8.48 -4.56 -2.34
C ARG A 518 8.96 -3.36 -3.17
N LEU A 519 9.37 -2.30 -2.48
CA LEU A 519 10.02 -1.13 -3.10
C LEU A 519 11.50 -1.09 -2.76
N LEU A 520 12.32 -0.81 -3.76
CA LEU A 520 13.74 -0.56 -3.58
C LEU A 520 13.97 0.79 -2.86
N ALA A 521 15.14 0.91 -2.24
CA ALA A 521 15.71 2.17 -1.80
C ALA A 521 16.65 2.71 -2.89
N THR A 522 16.32 3.86 -3.45
CA THR A 522 17.08 4.53 -4.54
C THR A 522 17.72 5.84 -4.09
N SER A 523 17.48 6.29 -2.85
CA SER A 523 17.78 7.66 -2.41
C SER A 523 19.26 8.05 -2.41
N ARG A 524 20.17 7.08 -2.32
CA ARG A 524 21.63 7.28 -2.30
C ARG A 524 22.35 6.15 -3.03
N TYR A 525 21.89 5.84 -4.24
CA TYR A 525 22.54 4.85 -5.07
C TYR A 525 23.82 5.46 -5.67
N ASP A 526 24.98 4.95 -5.24
CA ASP A 526 26.29 5.40 -5.71
C ASP A 526 26.63 4.72 -7.03
N THR A 527 26.64 5.47 -8.13
CA THR A 527 26.88 4.96 -9.49
C THR A 527 28.34 5.08 -9.93
N GLU A 528 29.26 5.47 -9.04
CA GLU A 528 30.69 5.66 -9.37
C GLU A 528 31.53 4.37 -9.27
N HIS A 529 30.88 3.21 -9.18
CA HIS A 529 31.51 1.88 -9.18
C HIS A 529 31.35 1.18 -10.53
N LEU A 530 32.19 0.18 -10.83
CA LEU A 530 32.02 -0.67 -12.00
C LEU A 530 30.77 -1.55 -11.85
N HIS A 531 30.56 -2.09 -10.65
CA HIS A 531 29.35 -2.82 -10.26
C HIS A 531 28.70 -2.21 -9.00
N PRO A 532 27.95 -1.10 -9.14
CA PRO A 532 27.32 -0.40 -8.01
C PRO A 532 26.43 -1.26 -7.10
N ASP A 533 25.76 -2.27 -7.67
CA ASP A 533 24.89 -3.18 -6.92
C ASP A 533 25.64 -3.97 -5.84
N LEU A 534 26.96 -4.18 -5.97
CA LEU A 534 27.78 -4.81 -4.92
C LEU A 534 27.71 -4.04 -3.60
N TRP A 535 27.55 -2.70 -3.64
CA TRP A 535 27.47 -1.84 -2.45
C TRP A 535 26.07 -1.78 -1.81
N GLN A 536 25.06 -2.44 -2.41
CA GLN A 536 23.66 -2.33 -1.99
C GLN A 536 23.25 -3.23 -0.80
N ILE A 537 24.20 -3.90 -0.15
CA ILE A 537 23.95 -4.81 0.98
C ILE A 537 23.22 -4.14 2.16
N PHE A 538 23.35 -2.82 2.31
CA PHE A 538 22.72 -2.07 3.40
C PHE A 538 21.31 -1.56 3.06
N ASP A 539 21.17 -0.97 1.88
CA ASP A 539 19.94 -0.29 1.49
C ASP A 539 18.87 -1.28 1.01
N ASN A 540 19.30 -2.33 0.32
CA ASN A 540 18.43 -3.32 -0.31
C ASN A 540 18.91 -4.76 0.00
N PRO A 541 19.00 -5.17 1.29
CA PRO A 541 19.63 -6.42 1.69
C PRO A 541 18.97 -7.68 1.12
N VAL A 542 17.66 -7.66 0.90
CA VAL A 542 16.92 -8.81 0.37
C VAL A 542 17.25 -9.03 -1.11
N ASP A 543 17.21 -7.96 -1.90
CA ASP A 543 17.56 -7.98 -3.32
C ASP A 543 19.04 -8.29 -3.53
N TRP A 544 19.90 -7.71 -2.68
CA TRP A 544 21.33 -8.02 -2.64
C TRP A 544 21.58 -9.50 -2.31
N GLN A 545 20.88 -10.07 -1.33
CA GLN A 545 20.98 -11.49 -1.00
C GLN A 545 20.56 -12.37 -2.19
N GLU A 546 19.45 -12.04 -2.83
CA GLU A 546 18.94 -12.77 -3.99
C GLU A 546 19.88 -12.74 -5.21
N GLN A 547 20.73 -11.71 -5.33
CA GLN A 547 21.70 -11.56 -6.41
C GLN A 547 23.06 -12.19 -6.06
N TYR A 548 23.55 -11.96 -4.84
CA TYR A 548 24.95 -12.18 -4.49
C TYR A 548 25.22 -13.33 -3.51
N ILE A 549 24.22 -13.77 -2.76
CA ILE A 549 24.36 -14.95 -1.91
C ILE A 549 24.01 -16.19 -2.71
N HIS A 550 24.80 -17.24 -2.52
CA HIS A 550 24.60 -18.51 -3.20
C HIS A 550 23.18 -19.03 -2.92
N GLU A 551 22.43 -19.43 -3.95
CA GLU A 551 21.03 -19.88 -3.83
C GLU A 551 20.81 -20.98 -2.77
N ASN A 552 21.75 -21.92 -2.64
CA ASN A 552 21.73 -23.00 -1.67
C ASN A 552 22.31 -22.66 -0.27
N TYR A 553 22.74 -21.42 -0.02
CA TYR A 553 23.31 -21.01 1.28
C TYR A 553 22.31 -21.22 2.43
N SER A 554 21.07 -20.74 2.29
CA SER A 554 20.06 -20.84 3.35
C SER A 554 19.75 -22.30 3.71
N ARG A 555 19.62 -23.16 2.70
CA ARG A 555 19.43 -24.61 2.89
C ARG A 555 20.63 -25.27 3.58
N ALA A 556 21.84 -24.80 3.28
CA ALA A 556 23.07 -25.28 3.94
C ALA A 556 23.11 -24.88 5.42
N LEU A 557 22.70 -23.65 5.74
CA LEU A 557 22.61 -23.16 7.13
C LEU A 557 21.56 -23.93 7.95
N GLU A 558 20.45 -24.34 7.32
CA GLU A 558 19.39 -25.16 7.93
C GLU A 558 19.79 -26.63 8.16
N GLY A 559 20.94 -27.06 7.63
CA GLY A 559 21.52 -28.38 7.92
C GLY A 559 21.06 -29.51 6.98
N GLU A 560 20.61 -29.22 5.76
CA GLU A 560 20.19 -30.23 4.75
C GLU A 560 21.34 -31.10 4.19
N GLY A 561 22.44 -31.29 4.93
CA GLY A 561 23.59 -32.10 4.49
C GLY A 561 24.39 -31.53 3.33
N ILE A 562 24.25 -30.22 3.05
CA ILE A 562 24.99 -29.51 1.99
C ILE A 562 26.41 -29.15 2.44
N VAL A 563 26.58 -28.82 3.73
CA VAL A 563 27.89 -28.49 4.28
C VAL A 563 28.75 -29.75 4.34
N GLU A 564 29.97 -29.65 3.81
CA GLU A 564 30.97 -30.71 3.83
C GLU A 564 32.05 -30.43 4.87
N GLN A 565 32.76 -31.48 5.29
CA GLN A 565 33.94 -31.36 6.14
C GLN A 565 35.11 -32.12 5.48
N PRO A 566 35.72 -31.56 4.42
CA PRO A 566 36.72 -32.29 3.62
C PRO A 566 38.02 -32.60 4.37
N CYS A 567 38.37 -31.86 5.42
CA CYS A 567 39.46 -32.16 6.34
C CYS A 567 38.98 -32.00 7.79
N PRO A 568 39.65 -32.61 8.79
CA PRO A 568 39.28 -32.43 10.20
C PRO A 568 39.20 -30.95 10.57
N ASP A 569 38.06 -30.53 11.14
CA ASP A 569 37.74 -29.13 11.50
C ASP A 569 37.92 -28.09 10.37
N VAL A 570 37.87 -28.54 9.11
CA VAL A 570 37.78 -27.69 7.93
C VAL A 570 36.43 -27.93 7.28
N TYR A 571 35.53 -26.97 7.42
CA TYR A 571 34.21 -27.02 6.80
C TYR A 571 34.19 -26.34 5.44
N TRP A 572 33.24 -26.73 4.60
CA TRP A 572 33.10 -26.22 3.25
C TRP A 572 31.62 -26.08 2.88
N PHE A 573 31.20 -24.86 2.53
CA PHE A 573 29.79 -24.56 2.26
C PHE A 573 29.63 -23.52 1.13
N PRO A 574 28.50 -23.53 0.42
CA PRO A 574 28.19 -22.50 -0.59
C PRO A 574 27.90 -21.16 0.09
N LEU A 575 28.52 -20.07 -0.36
CA LEU A 575 28.39 -18.73 0.24
C LEU A 575 28.01 -17.65 -0.77
N LEU A 576 28.81 -17.48 -1.83
CA LEU A 576 28.62 -16.43 -2.84
C LEU A 576 28.03 -17.01 -4.12
N SER A 577 27.19 -16.25 -4.82
CA SER A 577 26.75 -16.58 -6.18
C SER A 577 27.92 -16.44 -7.16
N GLU A 578 27.80 -17.03 -8.35
CA GLU A 578 28.83 -16.84 -9.39
C GLU A 578 28.94 -15.38 -9.81
N GLN A 579 27.81 -14.66 -9.90
CA GLN A 579 27.76 -13.23 -10.20
C GLN A 579 28.54 -12.39 -9.18
N MET A 580 28.37 -12.65 -7.87
CA MET A 580 29.16 -11.98 -6.83
C MET A 580 30.65 -12.21 -7.03
N CYS A 581 31.03 -13.44 -7.37
CA CYS A 581 32.42 -13.78 -7.57
C CYS A 581 33.03 -13.06 -8.78
N ASP A 582 32.30 -13.01 -9.90
CA ASP A 582 32.76 -12.35 -11.12
C ASP A 582 32.88 -10.83 -10.93
N GLU A 583 31.81 -10.18 -10.45
CA GLU A 583 31.78 -8.73 -10.23
C GLU A 583 32.82 -8.29 -9.19
N LEU A 584 33.06 -9.08 -8.13
CA LEU A 584 34.11 -8.78 -7.17
C LEU A 584 35.50 -8.87 -7.79
N VAL A 585 35.77 -9.87 -8.64
CA VAL A 585 37.05 -9.99 -9.34
C VAL A 585 37.24 -8.85 -10.33
N GLU A 586 36.20 -8.48 -11.05
CA GLU A 586 36.19 -7.36 -12.00
C GLU A 586 36.49 -6.02 -11.30
N GLU A 587 35.90 -5.76 -10.13
CA GLU A 587 36.23 -4.58 -9.31
C GLU A 587 37.70 -4.57 -8.84
N MET A 588 38.23 -5.73 -8.40
CA MET A 588 39.63 -5.80 -7.98
C MET A 588 40.59 -5.53 -9.15
N GLU A 589 40.32 -6.08 -10.33
CA GLU A 589 41.14 -5.84 -11.51
C GLU A 589 40.95 -4.42 -12.07
N HIS A 590 39.76 -3.83 -11.93
CA HIS A 590 39.50 -2.43 -12.27
C HIS A 590 40.34 -1.48 -11.41
N TYR A 591 40.43 -1.74 -10.10
CA TYR A 591 41.33 -1.00 -9.22
C TYR A 591 42.80 -1.17 -9.60
N GLY A 592 43.20 -2.40 -9.94
CA GLY A 592 44.48 -2.73 -10.61
C GLY A 592 45.76 -2.58 -9.77
N GLN A 593 45.71 -1.94 -8.59
CA GLN A 593 46.88 -1.71 -7.74
C GLN A 593 47.13 -2.87 -6.77
N TRP A 594 47.47 -4.05 -7.31
CA TRP A 594 47.83 -5.25 -6.56
C TRP A 594 49.12 -5.08 -5.76
N SER A 595 49.26 -5.81 -4.63
CA SER A 595 50.50 -5.80 -3.83
C SER A 595 51.68 -6.36 -4.62
N GLY A 596 52.90 -6.01 -4.19
CA GLY A 596 54.12 -6.60 -4.75
C GLY A 596 54.53 -7.95 -4.16
N GLY A 597 53.73 -8.54 -3.25
CA GLY A 597 54.07 -9.77 -2.53
C GLY A 597 55.30 -9.66 -1.64
N ARG A 598 55.59 -8.46 -1.11
CA ARG A 598 56.75 -8.16 -0.25
C ARG A 598 56.32 -7.92 1.20
N HIS A 599 57.22 -8.20 2.14
CA HIS A 599 56.96 -8.03 3.58
C HIS A 599 56.66 -6.57 3.99
N GLU A 600 57.12 -5.59 3.22
CA GLU A 600 56.81 -4.19 3.44
C GLU A 600 55.76 -3.73 2.45
N ASP A 601 54.60 -3.29 2.96
CA ASP A 601 53.51 -2.77 2.14
C ASP A 601 53.06 -1.40 2.67
N SER A 602 53.40 -0.35 1.92
CA SER A 602 53.06 1.03 2.25
C SER A 602 51.57 1.34 2.17
N ARG A 603 50.75 0.42 1.64
CA ARG A 603 49.29 0.54 1.55
C ARG A 603 48.61 0.09 2.85
N LEU A 604 49.32 -0.63 3.74
CA LEU A 604 48.81 -1.12 5.01
C LEU A 604 49.09 -0.17 6.18
N ALA A 605 48.12 -0.05 7.10
CA ALA A 605 48.32 0.67 8.36
C ALA A 605 49.25 -0.15 9.28
N GLY A 606 50.55 0.18 9.25
CA GLY A 606 51.60 -0.53 10.01
C GLY A 606 52.76 -1.05 9.15
N GLY A 607 52.61 -1.07 7.82
CA GLY A 607 53.70 -1.24 6.86
C GLY A 607 54.35 -2.62 6.77
N TYR A 608 53.88 -3.64 7.50
CA TYR A 608 54.53 -4.95 7.56
C TYR A 608 53.55 -6.13 7.53
N GLU A 609 53.78 -7.09 6.64
CA GLU A 609 53.02 -8.33 6.50
C GLU A 609 53.92 -9.55 6.71
N ASN A 610 53.58 -10.37 7.71
CA ASN A 610 54.43 -11.51 8.12
C ASN A 610 54.52 -12.61 7.05
N VAL A 611 53.50 -12.72 6.18
CA VAL A 611 53.41 -13.71 5.09
C VAL A 611 52.75 -13.03 3.90
N PRO A 612 53.53 -12.35 3.03
CA PRO A 612 52.95 -11.47 2.02
C PRO A 612 52.31 -12.24 0.87
N THR A 613 51.19 -11.72 0.39
CA THR A 613 50.47 -12.19 -0.81
C THR A 613 50.29 -11.07 -1.82
N VAL A 614 50.21 -11.38 -3.12
CA VAL A 614 49.74 -10.43 -4.13
C VAL A 614 48.24 -10.23 -3.96
N ASP A 615 47.85 -9.10 -3.36
CA ASP A 615 46.48 -8.88 -2.91
C ASP A 615 46.03 -7.41 -2.96
N ILE A 616 44.71 -7.26 -2.79
CA ILE A 616 44.01 -5.99 -2.58
C ILE A 616 43.10 -6.15 -1.36
N HIS A 617 43.27 -5.27 -0.38
CA HIS A 617 42.40 -5.22 0.79
C HIS A 617 41.08 -4.51 0.46
N MET A 618 39.97 -4.98 1.05
CA MET A 618 38.64 -4.38 0.87
C MET A 618 38.62 -2.89 1.22
N LYS A 619 39.45 -2.48 2.19
CA LYS A 619 39.60 -1.07 2.58
C LYS A 619 40.12 -0.18 1.45
N GLN A 620 41.00 -0.71 0.58
CA GLN A 620 41.60 0.06 -0.52
C GLN A 620 40.60 0.42 -1.60
N VAL A 621 39.57 -0.42 -1.79
CA VAL A 621 38.47 -0.22 -2.75
C VAL A 621 37.19 0.29 -2.08
N GLY A 622 37.24 0.65 -0.79
CA GLY A 622 36.05 1.15 -0.08
C GLY A 622 34.93 0.12 0.11
N TYR A 623 35.25 -1.18 0.16
CA TYR A 623 34.30 -2.29 0.31
C TYR A 623 34.36 -3.01 1.67
N GLU A 624 35.16 -2.49 2.61
CA GLU A 624 35.37 -3.12 3.92
C GLU A 624 34.08 -3.21 4.73
N ASP A 625 33.30 -2.13 4.81
CA ASP A 625 32.07 -2.11 5.60
C ASP A 625 31.01 -3.08 5.04
N GLN A 626 30.88 -3.14 3.71
CA GLN A 626 29.99 -4.02 2.98
C GLN A 626 30.38 -5.48 3.22
N TRP A 627 31.67 -5.80 3.07
CA TRP A 627 32.17 -7.15 3.34
C TRP A 627 31.98 -7.57 4.80
N LEU A 628 32.24 -6.67 5.75
CA LEU A 628 31.99 -6.93 7.18
C LEU A 628 30.51 -7.16 7.47
N GLN A 629 29.60 -6.53 6.73
CA GLN A 629 28.17 -6.80 6.85
C GLN A 629 27.81 -8.19 6.34
N LEU A 630 28.43 -8.66 5.25
CA LEU A 630 28.31 -10.05 4.80
C LEU A 630 28.81 -11.03 5.86
N LEU A 631 29.98 -10.75 6.46
CA LEU A 631 30.52 -11.61 7.50
C LEU A 631 29.57 -11.70 8.71
N ARG A 632 29.01 -10.57 9.17
CA ARG A 632 28.06 -10.54 10.29
C ARG A 632 26.74 -11.26 9.99
N THR A 633 26.22 -11.12 8.77
CA THR A 633 24.87 -11.59 8.40
C THR A 633 24.87 -13.07 8.01
N TYR A 634 25.92 -13.53 7.34
CA TYR A 634 25.96 -14.86 6.75
C TYR A 634 27.04 -15.75 7.38
N VAL A 635 28.29 -15.28 7.43
CA VAL A 635 29.40 -16.13 7.92
C VAL A 635 29.32 -16.38 9.42
N GLY A 636 28.97 -15.38 10.22
CA GLY A 636 28.81 -15.51 11.67
C GLY A 636 27.85 -16.63 12.06
N PRO A 637 26.57 -16.57 11.63
CA PRO A 637 25.60 -17.64 11.91
C PRO A 637 26.03 -19.03 11.41
N MET A 638 26.66 -19.11 10.23
CA MET A 638 27.21 -20.37 9.72
C MET A 638 28.30 -20.92 10.65
N THR A 639 29.24 -20.07 11.08
CA THR A 639 30.31 -20.47 12.02
C THR A 639 29.76 -20.96 13.35
N GLU A 640 28.77 -20.27 13.94
CA GLU A 640 28.15 -20.70 15.21
C GLU A 640 27.40 -22.03 15.09
N SER A 641 26.81 -22.30 13.92
CA SER A 641 26.17 -23.58 13.60
C SER A 641 27.18 -24.73 13.52
N LEU A 642 28.31 -24.51 12.83
CA LEU A 642 29.33 -25.52 12.57
C LEU A 642 30.28 -25.77 13.75
N PHE A 643 30.43 -24.80 14.64
CA PHE A 643 31.22 -24.92 15.87
C PHE A 643 30.35 -24.64 17.11
N PRO A 644 29.47 -25.58 17.52
CA PRO A 644 28.60 -25.40 18.66
C PRO A 644 29.37 -25.01 19.94
N GLY A 645 28.95 -23.91 20.56
CA GLY A 645 29.59 -23.35 21.75
C GLY A 645 30.59 -22.23 21.48
N TYR A 646 30.94 -21.98 20.21
CA TYR A 646 31.62 -20.77 19.80
C TYR A 646 30.61 -19.67 19.46
N HIS A 647 30.93 -18.43 19.82
CA HIS A 647 30.11 -17.25 19.51
C HIS A 647 30.97 -16.19 18.86
N THR A 648 30.45 -15.56 17.81
CA THR A 648 31.20 -14.58 17.03
C THR A 648 30.39 -13.32 16.75
N LYS A 649 31.08 -12.19 16.69
CA LYS A 649 30.55 -10.93 16.14
C LYS A 649 31.14 -10.62 14.76
N ALA A 650 31.83 -11.61 14.18
CA ALA A 650 32.50 -11.56 12.88
C ALA A 650 33.40 -10.32 12.71
N ARG A 651 34.29 -10.05 13.68
CA ARG A 651 35.23 -8.92 13.56
C ARG A 651 36.40 -9.35 12.69
N ALA A 652 36.70 -8.61 11.63
CA ALA A 652 37.86 -8.91 10.78
C ALA A 652 38.56 -7.61 10.36
N VAL A 653 39.87 -7.54 10.58
CA VAL A 653 40.70 -6.39 10.15
C VAL A 653 41.43 -6.70 8.84
N MET A 654 41.65 -7.98 8.54
CA MET A 654 42.29 -8.40 7.29
C MET A 654 41.25 -9.08 6.42
N ASN A 655 40.75 -8.32 5.44
CA ASN A 655 39.80 -8.76 4.42
C ASN A 655 40.40 -8.39 3.06
N PHE A 656 40.77 -9.38 2.25
CA PHE A 656 41.52 -9.13 1.03
C PHE A 656 41.31 -10.23 -0.02
N VAL A 657 41.36 -9.84 -1.29
CA VAL A 657 41.37 -10.76 -2.42
C VAL A 657 42.82 -11.04 -2.79
N VAL A 658 43.18 -12.32 -2.87
CA VAL A 658 44.50 -12.77 -3.30
C VAL A 658 44.45 -13.21 -4.76
N ARG A 659 45.48 -12.87 -5.52
CA ARG A 659 45.69 -13.31 -6.89
C ARG A 659 46.95 -14.19 -6.98
N TYR A 660 46.76 -15.43 -7.41
CA TYR A 660 47.88 -16.32 -7.71
C TYR A 660 48.06 -16.49 -9.21
N ARG A 661 49.29 -16.27 -9.69
CA ARG A 661 49.70 -16.50 -11.09
C ARG A 661 51.07 -17.17 -11.17
N PRO A 662 51.32 -18.02 -12.19
CA PRO A 662 52.62 -18.64 -12.42
C PRO A 662 53.79 -17.66 -12.57
N ASP A 663 53.53 -16.48 -13.13
CA ASP A 663 54.51 -15.44 -13.46
C ASP A 663 54.69 -14.38 -12.36
N GLU A 664 53.85 -14.39 -11.33
CA GLU A 664 53.92 -13.50 -10.16
C GLU A 664 54.20 -14.32 -8.89
N GLN A 665 53.21 -14.44 -8.00
CA GLN A 665 53.25 -15.31 -6.84
C GLN A 665 52.33 -16.52 -7.07
N PRO A 666 52.85 -17.72 -7.35
CA PRO A 666 52.01 -18.88 -7.67
C PRO A 666 51.52 -19.64 -6.43
N SER A 667 52.19 -19.50 -5.29
CA SER A 667 51.99 -20.31 -4.09
C SER A 667 52.12 -19.48 -2.81
N LEU A 668 51.64 -20.04 -1.69
CA LEU A 668 51.83 -19.46 -0.37
C LEU A 668 52.48 -20.48 0.56
N ARG A 669 53.64 -20.12 1.13
CA ARG A 669 54.41 -20.98 2.02
C ARG A 669 53.60 -21.41 3.26
N PRO A 670 53.96 -22.53 3.93
CA PRO A 670 53.30 -22.94 5.17
C PRO A 670 53.26 -21.83 6.24
N HIS A 671 52.09 -21.55 6.78
CA HIS A 671 51.88 -20.51 7.80
C HIS A 671 50.66 -20.78 8.71
N HIS A 672 50.52 -19.93 9.73
CA HIS A 672 49.31 -19.77 10.51
C HIS A 672 48.71 -18.40 10.23
N ASP A 673 47.39 -18.32 10.31
CA ASP A 673 46.68 -17.06 10.18
C ASP A 673 46.59 -16.36 11.54
N SER A 674 46.61 -15.03 11.53
CA SER A 674 46.34 -14.26 12.73
C SER A 674 44.83 -14.07 12.94
N SER A 675 44.12 -15.19 13.08
CA SER A 675 42.67 -15.27 13.28
C SER A 675 42.31 -16.33 14.31
N THR A 676 41.11 -16.25 14.89
CA THR A 676 40.52 -17.41 15.57
C THR A 676 40.10 -18.45 14.52
N PHE A 677 39.38 -18.00 13.48
CA PHE A 677 39.06 -18.79 12.30
C PHE A 677 39.24 -17.97 11.02
N THR A 678 39.54 -18.65 9.93
CA THR A 678 39.74 -18.07 8.61
C THR A 678 38.63 -18.50 7.68
N LEU A 679 38.11 -17.53 6.93
CA LEU A 679 37.24 -17.74 5.78
C LEU A 679 38.09 -17.66 4.51
N ASN A 680 37.96 -18.63 3.60
CA ASN A 680 38.64 -18.63 2.31
C ASN A 680 37.68 -19.07 1.20
N VAL A 681 37.28 -18.12 0.35
CA VAL A 681 36.25 -18.29 -0.69
C VAL A 681 36.91 -18.34 -2.05
N ALA A 682 36.58 -19.34 -2.87
CA ALA A 682 37.04 -19.37 -4.26
C ALA A 682 36.19 -18.47 -5.15
N LEU A 683 36.84 -17.62 -5.96
CA LEU A 683 36.15 -16.64 -6.81
C LEU A 683 36.10 -17.03 -8.29
N ASN A 684 36.85 -18.05 -8.72
CA ASN A 684 36.82 -18.51 -10.11
C ASN A 684 37.02 -20.03 -10.24
N HIS A 685 36.83 -20.56 -11.45
CA HIS A 685 36.75 -22.00 -11.71
C HIS A 685 38.13 -22.64 -11.90
N LYS A 686 38.39 -23.69 -11.13
CA LYS A 686 39.51 -24.58 -11.41
C LYS A 686 39.28 -25.32 -12.73
N GLY A 687 40.29 -25.39 -13.57
CA GLY A 687 40.29 -26.04 -14.89
C GLY A 687 39.96 -25.09 -16.03
N LEU A 688 38.99 -24.19 -15.84
CA LEU A 688 38.65 -23.16 -16.84
C LEU A 688 39.62 -21.97 -16.73
N ASP A 689 39.71 -21.38 -15.53
CA ASP A 689 40.44 -20.12 -15.33
C ASP A 689 41.88 -20.34 -14.85
N TYR A 690 42.13 -21.46 -14.15
CA TYR A 690 43.45 -21.83 -13.66
C TYR A 690 43.67 -23.35 -13.52
N GLU A 691 44.93 -23.78 -13.55
CA GLU A 691 45.37 -25.15 -13.23
C GLU A 691 46.28 -25.16 -12.00
N GLY A 692 46.36 -26.31 -11.31
CA GLY A 692 47.08 -26.41 -10.03
C GLY A 692 46.28 -25.80 -8.87
N GLY A 693 46.96 -25.28 -7.87
CA GLY A 693 46.34 -24.61 -6.73
C GLY A 693 45.64 -25.54 -5.72
N GLY A 694 44.98 -24.93 -4.75
CA GLY A 694 44.33 -25.59 -3.63
C GLY A 694 44.82 -25.07 -2.28
N CYS A 695 44.46 -25.77 -1.22
CA CYS A 695 44.96 -25.54 0.14
C CYS A 695 45.32 -26.90 0.76
N ARG A 696 46.50 -27.01 1.38
CA ARG A 696 46.92 -28.22 2.10
C ARG A 696 47.08 -27.91 3.57
N PHE A 697 46.48 -28.74 4.41
CA PHE A 697 46.64 -28.69 5.87
C PHE A 697 47.67 -29.72 6.31
N LEU A 698 48.89 -29.26 6.62
CA LEU A 698 50.08 -30.11 6.76
C LEU A 698 49.95 -31.12 7.90
N ARG A 699 49.34 -30.72 9.03
CA ARG A 699 49.16 -31.61 10.20
C ARG A 699 48.26 -32.82 9.93
N TYR A 700 47.42 -32.75 8.90
CA TYR A 700 46.46 -33.78 8.56
C TYR A 700 46.77 -34.49 7.25
N ASP A 701 47.84 -34.07 6.55
CA ASP A 701 48.13 -34.43 5.15
C ASP A 701 46.88 -34.39 4.25
N CYS A 702 46.00 -33.41 4.51
CA CYS A 702 44.73 -33.28 3.83
C CYS A 702 44.79 -32.11 2.84
N VAL A 703 44.29 -32.34 1.62
CA VAL A 703 44.41 -31.40 0.50
C VAL A 703 43.03 -31.10 -0.06
N ILE A 704 42.68 -29.82 -0.09
CA ILE A 704 41.55 -29.32 -0.87
C ILE A 704 42.04 -29.06 -2.29
N SER A 705 41.99 -30.11 -3.13
CA SER A 705 42.56 -30.06 -4.47
C SER A 705 41.66 -29.37 -5.48
N SER A 706 40.33 -29.36 -5.30
CA SER A 706 39.41 -28.87 -6.32
C SER A 706 38.40 -27.88 -5.72
N PRO A 707 38.81 -26.62 -5.44
CA PRO A 707 37.91 -25.59 -4.95
C PRO A 707 36.73 -25.34 -5.93
N ARG A 708 35.58 -24.97 -5.39
CA ARG A 708 34.32 -24.71 -6.11
C ARG A 708 34.06 -23.21 -6.02
N LYS A 709 33.83 -22.54 -7.16
CA LYS A 709 33.49 -21.10 -7.20
C LYS A 709 32.29 -20.83 -6.30
N GLY A 710 32.35 -19.74 -5.54
CA GLY A 710 31.29 -19.35 -4.60
C GLY A 710 31.25 -20.15 -3.30
N TRP A 711 32.02 -21.23 -3.15
CA TRP A 711 32.11 -21.98 -1.89
C TRP A 711 33.24 -21.46 -1.00
N ALA A 712 32.99 -21.47 0.31
CA ALA A 712 33.88 -20.98 1.33
C ALA A 712 34.40 -22.11 2.22
N LEU A 713 35.72 -22.19 2.35
CA LEU A 713 36.39 -22.95 3.40
C LEU A 713 36.35 -22.18 4.72
N LEU A 714 36.16 -22.90 5.81
CA LEU A 714 36.14 -22.37 7.16
C LEU A 714 36.98 -23.27 8.07
N HIS A 715 38.06 -22.73 8.63
CA HIS A 715 38.97 -23.48 9.50
C HIS A 715 39.58 -22.61 10.59
N PRO A 716 40.05 -23.18 11.72
CA PRO A 716 40.83 -22.45 12.71
C PRO A 716 42.09 -21.82 12.10
N GLY A 717 42.46 -20.61 12.52
CA GLY A 717 43.64 -19.89 12.00
C GLY A 717 44.94 -20.20 12.75
N ARG A 718 44.83 -20.46 14.06
CA ARG A 718 45.96 -20.64 14.98
C ARG A 718 46.13 -22.09 15.44
N LEU A 719 47.35 -22.41 15.87
CA LEU A 719 47.78 -23.65 16.53
C LEU A 719 47.66 -24.95 15.71
N THR A 720 46.47 -25.30 15.23
CA THR A 720 46.16 -26.66 14.77
C THR A 720 46.14 -26.82 13.25
N HIS A 721 45.93 -25.75 12.49
CA HIS A 721 45.74 -25.79 11.03
C HIS A 721 46.88 -25.06 10.29
N TYR A 722 48.11 -25.50 10.55
CA TYR A 722 49.27 -25.06 9.76
C TYR A 722 49.09 -25.50 8.31
N HIS A 723 49.00 -24.55 7.38
CA HIS A 723 48.54 -24.82 6.03
C HIS A 723 49.38 -24.07 4.97
N GLU A 724 49.32 -24.55 3.73
CA GLU A 724 50.01 -23.96 2.57
C GLU A 724 49.06 -23.79 1.37
N GLY A 725 49.30 -22.73 0.60
CA GLY A 725 48.66 -22.49 -0.68
C GLY A 725 49.43 -23.20 -1.78
N LEU A 726 48.85 -24.25 -2.36
CA LEU A 726 49.52 -25.03 -3.41
C LEU A 726 49.77 -24.19 -4.67
N PRO A 727 50.84 -24.46 -5.43
CA PRO A 727 51.19 -23.66 -6.61
C PRO A 727 50.12 -23.70 -7.70
N THR A 728 49.72 -22.53 -8.17
CA THR A 728 48.96 -22.33 -9.41
C THR A 728 49.91 -22.48 -10.59
N THR A 729 49.63 -23.43 -11.49
CA THR A 729 50.55 -23.83 -12.56
C THR A 729 50.21 -23.22 -13.91
N ARG A 730 48.97 -22.81 -14.13
CA ARG A 730 48.51 -22.09 -15.33
C ARG A 730 47.34 -21.17 -14.99
N GLY A 731 47.18 -20.08 -15.74
CA GLY A 731 46.05 -19.16 -15.59
C GLY A 731 46.15 -18.30 -14.32
N THR A 732 45.02 -17.80 -13.85
CA THR A 732 44.95 -16.95 -12.65
C THR A 732 43.94 -17.48 -11.66
N ARG A 733 44.33 -17.65 -10.40
CA ARG A 733 43.43 -18.07 -9.32
C ARG A 733 43.13 -16.89 -8.40
N TYR A 734 41.85 -16.62 -8.19
CA TYR A 734 41.39 -15.61 -7.22
C TYR A 734 40.72 -16.27 -6.03
N ILE A 735 41.04 -15.79 -4.83
CA ILE A 735 40.35 -16.17 -3.60
C ILE A 735 40.09 -14.94 -2.73
N MET A 736 38.95 -14.91 -2.04
CA MET A 736 38.66 -13.92 -1.01
C MET A 736 38.95 -14.51 0.36
N VAL A 737 39.77 -13.82 1.17
CA VAL A 737 40.20 -14.30 2.48
C VAL A 737 39.80 -13.31 3.57
N SER A 738 39.37 -13.82 4.71
CA SER A 738 39.11 -13.02 5.91
C SER A 738 39.65 -13.68 7.16
N PHE A 739 40.47 -12.94 7.90
CA PHE A 739 40.97 -13.35 9.21
C PHE A 739 40.03 -12.82 10.29
N VAL A 740 39.15 -13.70 10.76
CA VAL A 740 38.04 -13.34 11.64
C VAL A 740 38.37 -13.65 13.10
N ASP A 741 37.93 -12.75 13.97
CA ASP A 741 38.20 -12.69 15.41
C ASP A 741 39.71 -12.85 15.72
N PRO A 742 40.54 -11.89 15.25
CA PRO A 742 42.01 -11.92 15.37
C PRO A 742 42.55 -11.80 16.80
#